data_AF-A0A4Q5VAA9-F1
#
_entry.id   AF-A0A4Q5VAA9-F1
#
_cell.length_a   1.000
_cell.length_b   1.000
_cell.length_c   1.000
_cell.angle_alpha   90.00
_cell.angle_beta   90.00
_cell.angle_gamma   90.00
#
_symmetry.space_group_name_H-M   'P 1'
#
loop_
_entity.id
_entity.type
_entity.pdbx_description
1 polymer ?
#
loop_
_entity_poly.entity_id
_entity_poly.type
_entity_poly.pdbx_seq_one_letter_code
_entity_poly.pdbx_strand_id
1 'polypeptide(L)'
;MNAIVSTLQRKLFNPIITKSQCDDVHNVINHFYVRGEKGKLFTNQTGTGKTFLACGAICAAAALNYKTILIVAPSEKILKDWNHSLSLHGQESNIVTCSGNVNSNSITLMTYASFRQSPHLLHLLFDLLIFDESHYLLMNNKGESTSGCQLMRALIGHEKGYDLRRRLMEESFKKSAANVRKAHLAARERTKVLLLSATPFASIMSVDYAEGVLFKYGSDPVSRGYNTPNARQQFFVDHFGFSMRCGRLTRPGVEVDANLMERKFHDYLVGLGSVSHRPLKVDTDYSRDFISVESAIGAKIDAGLRALREGNYPWLKAIGAGIINQLAQRQMLESVKARAAIGRIRKHLALGRKVVVYHSFHQEKICQPFTFDDDVELIRDDDSRVRARVEYEKFKSEHPELSLLDIGSLKPTVKTFEDAFGNCLGVVNGKISKGKRSKYIDAFNTKNGGIDVLLVQQLAGREGLSLHDTIGDEPRVLIQLGMPTDPVACIQIEGRTRRYRAASNAIYEYFNTGTDFEIQNFARAIAERAETVENLACGNAARKLKESFIYGYLNSTENDPSPEQGVGGLAQDTSETQSNVWDQARSYFYASMKKNRGTKSAEGNDFFATPHPVGLFLVMLAKLKPGSSLLEPSVGTGNIAMWCPNNVALTCIEQSYDLFKKIELTINRRATFKHQSFEDHNIINKYSSVTLNPPFGSGGKLAAEHVKKSCLHLKQLGRVVAIVPDTAQMDKRIDKIVKELRQDGCFVNMIGCYSLPSVTFERAATSVKTKIIVFLRSPEPYGRLMDIPCKFEDFSWCETHEELFTAVKEYAECNLSDQEVKFGKVDTVQAPSIDMNALPVQIFLEPILNVVKMEFPTAKIILQDVQPNVIPTVGKNNQYLLFG
;
A
#
# COMPACT_ATOMS: atom_id res chain seq x y z
N MET A 1 9.28 -5.68 -42.54
CA MET A 1 8.81 -5.07 -41.27
C MET A 1 9.90 -4.25 -40.58
N ASN A 2 11.08 -4.81 -40.28
CA ASN A 2 12.20 -4.06 -39.66
C ASN A 2 12.63 -2.78 -40.42
N ALA A 3 12.64 -2.79 -41.76
CA ALA A 3 12.90 -1.59 -42.56
C ALA A 3 11.79 -0.52 -42.45
N ILE A 4 10.54 -0.96 -42.32
CA ILE A 4 9.39 -0.07 -42.10
C ILE A 4 9.46 0.50 -40.68
N VAL A 5 9.75 -0.33 -39.67
CA VAL A 5 9.98 0.11 -38.29
C VAL A 5 11.15 1.11 -38.24
N SER A 6 12.29 0.85 -38.89
CA SER A 6 13.42 1.79 -38.99
C SER A 6 13.07 3.12 -39.68
N THR A 7 12.20 3.07 -40.68
CA THR A 7 11.73 4.27 -41.40
C THR A 7 10.72 5.06 -40.58
N LEU A 8 9.82 4.38 -39.87
CA LEU A 8 8.89 4.95 -38.90
C LEU A 8 9.65 5.60 -37.74
N GLN A 9 10.67 4.92 -37.21
CA GLN A 9 11.56 5.44 -36.19
C GLN A 9 12.17 6.79 -36.63
N ARG A 10 12.69 6.89 -37.85
CA ARG A 10 13.21 8.15 -38.41
C ARG A 10 12.16 9.23 -38.68
N LYS A 11 10.96 8.86 -39.13
CA LYS A 11 9.87 9.80 -39.44
C LYS A 11 9.11 10.30 -38.21
N LEU A 12 9.07 9.52 -37.13
CA LEU A 12 8.42 9.86 -35.86
C LEU A 12 9.26 10.83 -35.03
N PHE A 13 10.55 11.03 -35.34
CA PHE A 13 11.36 12.11 -34.75
C PHE A 13 10.86 13.47 -35.24
N ASN A 14 9.83 13.94 -34.57
CA ASN A 14 9.26 15.27 -34.67
C ASN A 14 9.73 16.07 -33.44
N PRO A 15 10.12 17.36 -33.56
CA PRO A 15 10.47 18.21 -32.42
C PRO A 15 9.41 18.29 -31.30
N ILE A 16 8.22 17.74 -31.50
CA ILE A 16 7.11 17.74 -30.55
C ILE A 16 7.24 16.67 -29.45
N ILE A 17 7.86 15.51 -29.71
CA ILE A 17 7.97 14.40 -28.73
C ILE A 17 9.39 14.27 -28.14
N THR A 18 9.48 13.95 -26.86
CA THR A 18 10.77 13.77 -26.17
C THR A 18 11.42 12.44 -26.52
N LYS A 19 12.75 12.34 -26.36
CA LYS A 19 13.48 11.05 -26.50
C LYS A 19 12.83 9.91 -25.72
N SER A 20 12.44 10.18 -24.47
CA SER A 20 11.79 9.20 -23.60
C SER A 20 10.41 8.75 -24.11
N GLN A 21 9.66 9.64 -24.76
CA GLN A 21 8.40 9.29 -25.41
C GLN A 21 8.64 8.51 -26.70
N CYS A 22 9.70 8.81 -27.45
CA CYS A 22 10.10 8.00 -28.61
C CYS A 22 10.42 6.55 -28.21
N ASP A 23 11.15 6.36 -27.11
CA ASP A 23 11.48 5.02 -26.60
C ASP A 23 10.21 4.22 -26.25
N ASP A 24 9.24 4.87 -25.61
CA ASP A 24 7.95 4.26 -25.31
C ASP A 24 7.15 3.93 -26.60
N VAL A 25 7.16 4.81 -27.61
CA VAL A 25 6.54 4.56 -28.93
C VAL A 25 7.21 3.37 -29.63
N HIS A 26 8.54 3.30 -29.60
CA HIS A 26 9.28 2.16 -30.14
C HIS A 26 8.88 0.86 -29.44
N ASN A 27 8.69 0.91 -28.12
CA ASN A 27 8.23 -0.23 -27.36
C ASN A 27 6.84 -0.69 -27.81
N VAL A 28 5.89 0.23 -28.03
CA VAL A 28 4.56 -0.10 -28.59
C VAL A 28 4.67 -0.78 -29.95
N ILE A 29 5.45 -0.20 -30.87
CA ILE A 29 5.60 -0.71 -32.24
C ILE A 29 6.19 -2.13 -32.21
N ASN A 30 7.24 -2.34 -31.44
CA ASN A 30 7.87 -3.65 -31.30
C ASN A 30 6.91 -4.67 -30.68
N HIS A 31 6.16 -4.28 -29.64
CA HIS A 31 5.22 -5.17 -28.98
C HIS A 31 4.06 -5.59 -29.91
N PHE A 32 3.44 -4.66 -30.62
CA PHE A 32 2.28 -4.97 -31.48
C PHE A 32 2.63 -5.62 -32.81
N TYR A 33 3.66 -5.12 -33.48
CA TYR A 33 3.91 -5.45 -34.89
C TYR A 33 5.10 -6.39 -35.09
N VAL A 34 6.07 -6.41 -34.18
CA VAL A 34 7.20 -7.37 -34.25
C VAL A 34 6.87 -8.63 -33.47
N ARG A 35 6.43 -8.49 -32.22
CA ARG A 35 6.05 -9.64 -31.36
C ARG A 35 4.63 -10.15 -31.63
N GLY A 36 3.79 -9.37 -32.30
CA GLY A 36 2.42 -9.76 -32.62
C GLY A 36 1.46 -9.74 -31.42
N GLU A 37 1.85 -9.14 -30.30
CA GLU A 37 1.09 -9.18 -29.04
C GLU A 37 -0.23 -8.40 -29.14
N LYS A 38 -1.19 -8.73 -28.27
CA LYS A 38 -2.57 -8.21 -28.36
C LYS A 38 -2.70 -6.79 -27.81
N GLY A 39 -2.08 -6.51 -26.67
CA GLY A 39 -2.21 -5.21 -26.03
C GLY A 39 -1.09 -4.87 -25.08
N LYS A 40 -0.95 -3.57 -24.82
CA LYS A 40 0.11 -2.98 -24.00
C LYS A 40 -0.48 -1.95 -23.06
N LEU A 41 0.07 -1.88 -21.85
CA LEU A 41 -0.33 -0.95 -20.80
C LEU A 41 0.86 -0.05 -20.40
N PHE A 42 0.61 1.26 -20.35
CA PHE A 42 1.54 2.23 -19.77
C PHE A 42 1.02 2.74 -18.44
N THR A 43 1.80 2.49 -17.38
CA THR A 43 1.58 3.01 -16.02
C THR A 43 2.45 4.21 -15.70
N ASN A 44 2.92 4.92 -16.74
CA ASN A 44 3.74 6.12 -16.59
C ASN A 44 3.05 7.17 -15.71
N GLN A 45 3.85 7.80 -14.85
CA GLN A 45 3.41 8.83 -13.91
C GLN A 45 2.67 9.98 -14.63
N THR A 46 1.75 10.64 -13.93
CA THR A 46 1.02 11.79 -14.49
C THR A 46 1.99 12.90 -14.91
N GLY A 47 1.79 13.46 -16.11
CA GLY A 47 2.64 14.53 -16.63
C GLY A 47 3.75 14.09 -17.59
N THR A 48 3.97 12.77 -17.75
CA THR A 48 4.94 12.18 -18.70
C THR A 48 4.54 12.29 -20.19
N GLY A 49 3.30 12.74 -20.47
CA GLY A 49 2.77 12.90 -21.83
C GLY A 49 2.28 11.60 -22.48
N LYS A 50 1.49 10.79 -21.75
CA LYS A 50 0.85 9.56 -22.28
C LYS A 50 0.00 9.80 -23.54
N THR A 51 -0.60 10.98 -23.68
CA THR A 51 -1.33 11.39 -24.90
C THR A 51 -0.40 11.46 -26.10
N PHE A 52 0.75 12.14 -25.99
CA PHE A 52 1.74 12.27 -27.06
C PHE A 52 2.37 10.94 -27.46
N LEU A 53 2.66 10.08 -26.48
CA LEU A 53 3.02 8.67 -26.71
C LEU A 53 2.01 7.99 -27.64
N ALA A 54 0.73 8.05 -27.27
CA ALA A 54 -0.31 7.35 -27.99
C ALA A 54 -0.56 7.96 -29.38
N CYS A 55 -0.43 9.29 -29.53
CA CYS A 55 -0.38 9.93 -30.84
C CYS A 55 0.75 9.37 -31.71
N GLY A 56 1.94 9.18 -31.14
CA GLY A 56 3.06 8.53 -31.84
C GLY A 56 2.73 7.10 -32.28
N ALA A 57 2.07 6.31 -31.42
CA ALA A 57 1.59 4.97 -31.76
C ALA A 57 0.53 5.00 -32.90
N ILE A 58 -0.37 5.98 -32.88
CA ILE A 58 -1.36 6.20 -33.95
C ILE A 58 -0.67 6.54 -35.28
N CYS A 59 0.31 7.44 -35.27
CA CYS A 59 1.08 7.78 -36.47
C CYS A 59 1.81 6.55 -37.04
N ALA A 60 2.37 5.70 -36.17
CA ALA A 60 2.99 4.45 -36.58
C ALA A 60 1.97 3.48 -37.21
N ALA A 61 0.80 3.34 -36.61
CA ALA A 61 -0.30 2.54 -37.15
C ALA A 61 -0.76 3.06 -38.52
N ALA A 62 -1.00 4.37 -38.64
CA ALA A 62 -1.44 5.02 -39.88
C ALA A 62 -0.45 4.80 -41.03
N ALA A 63 0.86 4.85 -40.76
CA ALA A 63 1.90 4.60 -41.74
C ALA A 63 2.08 3.10 -42.09
N LEU A 64 1.51 2.19 -41.29
CA LEU A 64 1.30 0.78 -41.64
C LEU A 64 -0.07 0.53 -42.31
N ASN A 65 -0.79 1.60 -42.68
CA ASN A 65 -2.14 1.59 -43.25
C ASN A 65 -3.22 1.02 -42.30
N TYR A 66 -2.99 1.10 -40.99
CA TYR A 66 -3.98 0.86 -39.95
C TYR A 66 -4.65 2.18 -39.58
N LYS A 67 -5.92 2.36 -39.96
CA LYS A 67 -6.60 3.68 -39.96
C LYS A 67 -7.91 3.68 -39.20
N THR A 68 -8.46 2.52 -38.83
CA THR A 68 -9.72 2.45 -38.08
C THR A 68 -9.39 2.38 -36.59
N ILE A 69 -9.42 3.54 -35.92
CA ILE A 69 -8.90 3.71 -34.56
C ILE A 69 -10.00 4.28 -33.66
N LEU A 70 -10.13 3.73 -32.45
CA LEU A 70 -11.04 4.24 -31.43
C LEU A 70 -10.26 4.69 -30.20
N ILE A 71 -10.54 5.91 -29.73
CA ILE A 71 -10.00 6.47 -28.49
C ILE A 71 -11.16 6.70 -27.54
N VAL A 72 -11.04 6.14 -26.33
CA VAL A 72 -12.02 6.29 -25.25
C VAL A 72 -11.38 7.00 -24.08
N ALA A 73 -12.00 8.10 -23.60
CA ALA A 73 -11.47 8.88 -22.48
C ALA A 73 -12.56 9.28 -21.46
N PRO A 74 -12.20 9.75 -20.25
CA PRO A 74 -13.17 10.03 -19.18
C PRO A 74 -14.13 11.20 -19.45
N SER A 75 -13.70 12.23 -20.17
CA SER A 75 -14.49 13.45 -20.35
C SER A 75 -14.31 14.11 -21.71
N GLU A 76 -15.31 14.89 -22.13
CA GLU A 76 -15.26 15.69 -23.37
C GLU A 76 -14.08 16.65 -23.42
N LYS A 77 -13.67 17.20 -22.27
CA LYS A 77 -12.50 18.10 -22.19
C LYS A 77 -11.24 17.35 -22.65
N ILE A 78 -11.03 16.16 -22.08
CA ILE A 78 -9.89 15.30 -22.44
C ILE A 78 -9.95 14.95 -23.93
N LEU A 79 -11.14 14.64 -24.49
CA LEU A 79 -11.27 14.39 -25.92
C LEU A 79 -10.88 15.59 -26.80
N LYS A 80 -11.19 16.82 -26.37
CA LYS A 80 -10.73 18.03 -27.08
C LYS A 80 -9.21 18.16 -27.03
N ASP A 81 -8.59 17.88 -25.88
CA ASP A 81 -7.13 17.89 -25.72
C ASP A 81 -6.46 16.82 -26.62
N TRP A 82 -7.08 15.64 -26.73
CA TRP A 82 -6.68 14.59 -27.66
C TRP A 82 -6.80 15.03 -29.12
N ASN A 83 -7.92 15.62 -29.52
CA ASN A 83 -8.12 16.11 -30.89
C ASN A 83 -7.06 17.17 -31.25
N HIS A 84 -6.77 18.09 -30.32
CA HIS A 84 -5.70 19.07 -30.51
C HIS A 84 -4.34 18.41 -30.67
N SER A 85 -4.00 17.45 -29.80
CA SER A 85 -2.73 16.72 -29.88
C SER A 85 -2.59 15.94 -31.19
N LEU A 86 -3.65 15.29 -31.66
CA LEU A 86 -3.68 14.60 -32.95
C LEU A 86 -3.45 15.57 -34.13
N SER A 87 -4.06 16.75 -34.09
CA SER A 87 -3.86 17.77 -35.12
C SER A 87 -2.41 18.26 -35.21
N LEU A 88 -1.71 18.40 -34.07
CA LEU A 88 -0.28 18.72 -34.03
C LEU A 88 0.60 17.64 -34.68
N HIS A 89 0.10 16.41 -34.74
CA HIS A 89 0.73 15.27 -35.40
C HIS A 89 0.21 15.02 -36.83
N GLY A 90 -0.54 15.97 -37.39
CA GLY A 90 -1.10 15.87 -38.74
C GLY A 90 -2.14 14.74 -38.89
N GLN A 91 -2.81 14.36 -37.80
CA GLN A 91 -3.88 13.37 -37.79
C GLN A 91 -5.23 14.06 -37.64
N GLU A 92 -6.17 13.77 -38.54
CA GLU A 92 -7.55 14.22 -38.43
C GLU A 92 -8.37 13.23 -37.60
N SER A 93 -9.25 13.76 -36.75
CA SER A 93 -10.06 12.92 -35.86
C SER A 93 -11.44 13.52 -35.60
N ASN A 94 -12.42 12.66 -35.33
CA ASN A 94 -13.81 13.06 -35.12
C ASN A 94 -14.28 12.69 -33.71
N ILE A 95 -14.79 13.67 -32.97
CA ILE A 95 -15.42 13.45 -31.66
C ILE A 95 -16.88 13.03 -31.89
N VAL A 96 -17.25 11.88 -31.34
CA VAL A 96 -18.56 11.24 -31.51
C VAL A 96 -19.26 11.06 -30.16
N THR A 97 -20.53 11.46 -30.08
CA THR A 97 -21.43 11.22 -28.94
C THR A 97 -22.21 9.91 -29.12
N CYS A 98 -23.02 9.49 -28.13
CA CYS A 98 -23.69 8.17 -28.07
C CYS A 98 -24.53 7.77 -29.30
N SER A 99 -24.76 8.67 -30.26
CA SER A 99 -25.62 8.48 -31.44
C SER A 99 -24.97 8.92 -32.77
N GLY A 100 -23.68 9.26 -32.79
CA GLY A 100 -23.02 9.68 -34.03
C GLY A 100 -22.51 8.50 -34.86
N ASN A 101 -22.40 8.69 -36.18
CA ASN A 101 -21.88 7.69 -37.09
C ASN A 101 -20.37 7.49 -36.90
N VAL A 102 -19.94 6.23 -36.81
CA VAL A 102 -18.54 5.82 -36.76
C VAL A 102 -18.17 5.18 -38.09
N ASN A 103 -17.12 5.68 -38.74
CA ASN A 103 -16.72 5.26 -40.08
C ASN A 103 -15.44 4.42 -40.06
N SER A 104 -15.30 3.49 -41.02
CA SER A 104 -14.02 2.84 -41.28
C SER A 104 -12.99 3.85 -41.79
N ASN A 105 -11.69 3.52 -41.66
CA ASN A 105 -10.58 4.41 -42.04
C ASN A 105 -10.61 5.80 -41.36
N SER A 106 -11.11 5.89 -40.13
CA SER A 106 -11.14 7.13 -39.35
C SER A 106 -10.67 6.94 -37.90
N ILE A 107 -10.22 8.03 -37.29
CA ILE A 107 -9.93 8.12 -35.86
C ILE A 107 -11.17 8.68 -35.15
N THR A 108 -11.77 7.88 -34.28
CA THR A 108 -12.97 8.23 -33.53
C THR A 108 -12.67 8.44 -32.06
N LEU A 109 -13.17 9.53 -31.48
CA LEU A 109 -13.01 9.90 -30.08
C LEU A 109 -14.36 9.86 -29.37
N MET A 110 -14.46 9.17 -28.24
CA MET A 110 -15.70 9.14 -27.45
C MET A 110 -15.45 9.00 -25.94
N THR A 111 -16.46 9.34 -25.13
CA THR A 111 -16.36 9.18 -23.67
C THR A 111 -16.63 7.74 -23.26
N TYR A 112 -16.18 7.31 -22.07
CA TYR A 112 -16.58 6.01 -21.51
C TYR A 112 -18.10 5.84 -21.39
N ALA A 113 -18.83 6.92 -21.06
CA ALA A 113 -20.28 6.89 -21.00
C ALA A 113 -20.90 6.57 -22.36
N SER A 114 -20.39 7.21 -23.43
CA SER A 114 -20.81 6.96 -24.80
C SER A 114 -20.40 5.58 -25.30
N PHE A 115 -19.18 5.16 -25.02
CA PHE A 115 -18.67 3.85 -25.40
C PHE A 115 -19.55 2.71 -24.89
N ARG A 116 -19.93 2.74 -23.60
CA ARG A 116 -20.80 1.73 -22.97
C ARG A 116 -22.18 1.60 -23.63
N GLN A 117 -22.63 2.62 -24.33
CA GLN A 117 -23.93 2.70 -24.98
C GLN A 117 -23.87 2.52 -26.51
N SER A 118 -22.71 2.14 -27.07
CA SER A 118 -22.45 2.14 -28.51
C SER A 118 -22.25 0.73 -29.09
N PRO A 119 -23.27 -0.15 -29.10
CA PRO A 119 -23.15 -1.50 -29.65
C PRO A 119 -22.92 -1.51 -31.18
N HIS A 120 -23.29 -0.42 -31.88
CA HIS A 120 -23.07 -0.25 -33.31
C HIS A 120 -21.59 -0.31 -33.72
N LEU A 121 -20.66 -0.07 -32.79
CA LEU A 121 -19.21 -0.21 -33.00
C LEU A 121 -18.83 -1.62 -33.48
N LEU A 122 -19.60 -2.64 -33.14
CA LEU A 122 -19.30 -4.03 -33.51
C LEU A 122 -19.31 -4.27 -35.03
N HIS A 123 -19.93 -3.38 -35.82
CA HIS A 123 -19.91 -3.43 -37.30
C HIS A 123 -18.55 -3.15 -37.90
N LEU A 124 -17.70 -2.47 -37.15
CA LEU A 124 -16.37 -2.09 -37.59
C LEU A 124 -15.35 -3.11 -37.10
N LEU A 125 -14.34 -3.29 -37.93
CA LEU A 125 -13.13 -4.01 -37.57
C LEU A 125 -12.05 -2.97 -37.26
N PHE A 126 -11.79 -2.76 -35.97
CA PHE A 126 -10.80 -1.79 -35.51
C PHE A 126 -9.39 -2.34 -35.67
N ASP A 127 -8.45 -1.45 -36.00
CA ASP A 127 -7.03 -1.75 -36.00
C ASP A 127 -6.42 -1.53 -34.62
N LEU A 128 -6.81 -0.44 -33.95
CA LEU A 128 -6.30 -0.05 -32.64
C LEU A 128 -7.42 0.54 -31.78
N LEU A 129 -7.54 0.03 -30.55
CA LEU A 129 -8.36 0.63 -29.49
C LEU A 129 -7.43 1.26 -28.45
N ILE A 130 -7.71 2.49 -28.04
CA ILE A 130 -6.97 3.21 -27.02
C ILE A 130 -7.91 3.60 -25.89
N PHE A 131 -7.55 3.20 -24.68
CA PHE A 131 -8.31 3.51 -23.47
C PHE A 131 -7.46 4.38 -22.55
N ASP A 132 -7.81 5.68 -22.50
CA ASP A 132 -7.20 6.65 -21.60
C ASP A 132 -7.85 6.57 -20.23
N GLU A 133 -7.05 6.56 -19.17
CA GLU A 133 -7.47 6.19 -17.81
C GLU A 133 -8.21 4.84 -17.79
N SER A 134 -7.56 3.78 -18.29
CA SER A 134 -8.16 2.46 -18.54
C SER A 134 -8.86 1.80 -17.34
N HIS A 135 -8.62 2.27 -16.11
CA HIS A 135 -9.30 1.80 -14.92
C HIS A 135 -10.83 1.99 -14.98
N TYR A 136 -11.34 2.95 -15.77
CA TYR A 136 -12.78 3.12 -16.03
C TYR A 136 -13.44 1.93 -16.76
N LEU A 137 -12.66 0.99 -17.30
CA LEU A 137 -13.19 -0.27 -17.83
C LEU A 137 -13.73 -1.17 -16.71
N LEU A 138 -13.11 -1.16 -15.53
CA LEU A 138 -13.51 -2.00 -14.40
C LEU A 138 -13.03 -1.42 -13.05
N MET A 139 -13.90 -0.64 -12.40
CA MET A 139 -13.57 0.01 -11.11
C MET A 139 -14.16 -0.68 -9.87
N ASN A 140 -15.03 -1.68 -10.03
CA ASN A 140 -15.66 -2.30 -8.87
C ASN A 140 -14.74 -3.32 -8.19
N ASN A 141 -14.81 -3.37 -6.86
CA ASN A 141 -13.98 -4.23 -6.01
C ASN A 141 -14.28 -5.73 -6.15
N LYS A 142 -15.43 -6.08 -6.76
CA LYS A 142 -15.84 -7.48 -6.99
C LYS A 142 -15.30 -8.04 -8.30
N GLY A 143 -14.77 -7.19 -9.19
CA GLY A 143 -14.36 -7.58 -10.54
C GLY A 143 -15.51 -7.96 -11.46
N GLU A 144 -16.74 -7.54 -11.17
CA GLU A 144 -17.92 -7.81 -11.98
C GLU A 144 -17.81 -7.06 -13.31
N SER A 145 -17.84 -7.77 -14.43
CA SER A 145 -17.61 -7.17 -15.76
C SER A 145 -18.63 -6.06 -16.06
N THR A 146 -18.13 -4.85 -16.38
CA THR A 146 -18.97 -3.73 -16.80
C THR A 146 -19.40 -3.89 -18.25
N SER A 147 -20.47 -3.19 -18.67
CA SER A 147 -20.87 -3.14 -20.09
C SER A 147 -19.73 -2.67 -21.01
N GLY A 148 -18.89 -1.75 -20.54
CA GLY A 148 -17.71 -1.29 -21.28
C GLY A 148 -16.66 -2.39 -21.44
N CYS A 149 -16.37 -3.14 -20.38
CA CYS A 149 -15.47 -4.29 -20.44
C CYS A 149 -15.98 -5.38 -21.39
N GLN A 150 -17.29 -5.68 -21.35
CA GLN A 150 -17.90 -6.66 -22.24
C GLN A 150 -17.84 -6.21 -23.71
N LEU A 151 -18.14 -4.93 -23.98
CA LEU A 151 -18.05 -4.37 -25.33
C LEU A 151 -16.62 -4.36 -25.86
N MET A 152 -15.64 -3.96 -25.03
CA MET A 152 -14.22 -4.06 -25.40
C MET A 152 -13.86 -5.50 -25.79
N ARG A 153 -14.21 -6.49 -24.95
CA ARG A 153 -13.97 -7.91 -25.23
C ARG A 153 -14.58 -8.35 -26.56
N ALA A 154 -15.81 -7.90 -26.86
CA ALA A 154 -16.48 -8.19 -28.12
C ALA A 154 -15.81 -7.53 -29.34
N LEU A 155 -15.29 -6.30 -29.17
CA LEU A 155 -14.57 -5.55 -30.21
C LEU A 155 -13.21 -6.15 -30.54
N ILE A 156 -12.51 -6.75 -29.57
CA ILE A 156 -11.17 -7.31 -29.76
C ILE A 156 -11.16 -8.80 -30.13
N GLY A 157 -12.34 -9.43 -30.26
CA GLY A 157 -12.43 -10.87 -30.54
C GLY A 157 -12.02 -11.77 -29.37
N HIS A 158 -12.28 -11.33 -28.13
CA HIS A 158 -12.05 -12.12 -26.92
C HIS A 158 -13.16 -13.15 -26.74
N GLU A 159 -12.85 -14.36 -26.29
CA GLU A 159 -13.81 -15.48 -26.16
C GLU A 159 -15.03 -15.11 -25.29
N LYS A 160 -14.81 -14.56 -24.09
CA LYS A 160 -15.87 -13.98 -23.23
C LYS A 160 -16.71 -12.85 -23.86
N GLY A 161 -16.28 -12.25 -24.97
CA GLY A 161 -17.02 -11.23 -25.70
C GLY A 161 -17.85 -11.78 -26.86
N TYR A 162 -17.71 -13.07 -27.20
CA TYR A 162 -18.39 -13.67 -28.34
C TYR A 162 -19.91 -13.65 -28.19
N ASP A 163 -20.43 -14.01 -27.02
CA ASP A 163 -21.88 -14.06 -26.78
C ASP A 163 -22.55 -12.69 -26.90
N LEU A 164 -21.90 -11.64 -26.40
CA LEU A 164 -22.39 -10.27 -26.57
C LEU A 164 -22.39 -9.87 -28.05
N ARG A 165 -21.29 -10.15 -28.78
CA ARG A 165 -21.21 -9.86 -30.21
C ARG A 165 -22.30 -10.61 -30.97
N ARG A 166 -22.48 -11.90 -30.70
CA ARG A 166 -23.50 -12.77 -31.29
C ARG A 166 -24.89 -12.22 -31.05
N ARG A 167 -25.28 -12.00 -29.79
CA ARG A 167 -26.59 -11.47 -29.40
C ARG A 167 -26.90 -10.17 -30.14
N LEU A 168 -26.01 -9.18 -30.04
CA LEU A 168 -26.24 -7.87 -30.66
C LEU A 168 -26.23 -7.93 -32.20
N MET A 169 -25.38 -8.74 -32.82
CA MET A 169 -25.30 -8.86 -34.28
C MET A 169 -26.43 -9.67 -34.91
N GLU A 170 -26.86 -10.74 -34.25
CA GLU A 170 -27.97 -11.58 -34.71
C GLU A 170 -29.30 -10.85 -34.47
N GLU A 171 -29.54 -10.37 -33.25
CA GLU A 171 -30.83 -9.80 -32.84
C GLU A 171 -31.01 -8.36 -33.33
N SER A 172 -30.03 -7.49 -33.08
CA SER A 172 -30.16 -6.06 -33.42
C SER A 172 -29.82 -5.75 -34.88
N PHE A 173 -28.99 -6.59 -35.51
CA PHE A 173 -28.45 -6.31 -36.85
C PHE A 173 -28.70 -7.40 -37.89
N LYS A 174 -29.46 -8.46 -37.55
CA LYS A 174 -29.91 -9.53 -38.46
C LYS A 174 -28.78 -10.20 -39.25
N LYS A 175 -27.58 -10.34 -38.68
CA LYS A 175 -26.44 -11.06 -39.30
C LYS A 175 -26.51 -12.55 -39.01
N SER A 176 -26.05 -13.39 -39.96
CA SER A 176 -25.94 -14.84 -39.75
C SER A 176 -24.81 -15.19 -38.76
N ALA A 177 -24.98 -16.29 -38.02
CA ALA A 177 -23.99 -16.78 -37.06
C ALA A 177 -22.59 -16.98 -37.67
N ALA A 178 -22.52 -17.47 -38.92
CA ALA A 178 -21.26 -17.64 -39.65
C ALA A 178 -20.52 -16.31 -39.88
N ASN A 179 -21.25 -15.25 -40.24
CA ASN A 179 -20.68 -13.92 -40.43
C ASN A 179 -20.21 -13.32 -39.11
N VAL A 180 -20.95 -13.55 -38.02
CA VAL A 180 -20.53 -13.10 -36.69
C VAL A 180 -19.25 -13.79 -36.24
N ARG A 181 -19.15 -15.11 -36.43
CA ARG A 181 -17.93 -15.88 -36.14
C ARG A 181 -16.73 -15.39 -36.94
N LYS A 182 -16.91 -15.17 -38.25
CA LYS A 182 -15.85 -14.63 -39.12
C LYS A 182 -15.38 -13.25 -38.64
N ALA A 183 -16.30 -12.35 -38.31
CA ALA A 183 -15.97 -11.02 -37.81
C ALA A 183 -15.25 -11.08 -36.45
N HIS A 184 -15.64 -12.02 -35.57
CA HIS A 184 -15.00 -12.21 -34.27
C HIS A 184 -13.55 -12.70 -34.41
N LEU A 185 -13.30 -13.68 -35.28
CA LEU A 185 -11.94 -14.17 -35.55
C LEU A 185 -11.06 -13.09 -36.19
N ALA A 186 -11.61 -12.33 -37.16
CA ALA A 186 -10.90 -11.20 -37.75
C ALA A 186 -10.51 -10.14 -36.70
N ALA A 187 -11.40 -9.83 -35.75
CA ALA A 187 -11.10 -8.94 -34.64
C ALA A 187 -10.03 -9.51 -33.68
N ARG A 188 -10.05 -10.83 -33.44
CA ARG A 188 -9.06 -11.53 -32.61
C ARG A 188 -7.65 -11.37 -33.17
N GLU A 189 -7.49 -11.45 -34.48
CA GLU A 189 -6.19 -11.35 -35.16
C GLU A 189 -5.74 -9.90 -35.35
N ARG A 190 -6.65 -9.02 -35.78
CA ARG A 190 -6.29 -7.67 -36.27
C ARG A 190 -6.24 -6.61 -35.17
N THR A 191 -7.23 -6.59 -34.27
CA THR A 191 -7.42 -5.45 -33.36
C THR A 191 -6.41 -5.45 -32.22
N LYS A 192 -5.62 -4.38 -32.10
CA LYS A 192 -4.67 -4.15 -31.00
C LYS A 192 -5.27 -3.24 -29.93
N VAL A 193 -4.74 -3.30 -28.71
CA VAL A 193 -5.25 -2.50 -27.57
C VAL A 193 -4.12 -1.79 -26.84
N LEU A 194 -4.21 -0.47 -26.73
CA LEU A 194 -3.33 0.36 -25.91
C LEU A 194 -4.10 0.86 -24.69
N LEU A 195 -3.61 0.53 -23.50
CA LEU A 195 -4.17 0.96 -22.22
C LEU A 195 -3.24 2.03 -21.62
N LEU A 196 -3.81 3.16 -21.19
CA LEU A 196 -3.07 4.24 -20.55
C LEU A 196 -3.71 4.47 -19.18
N SER A 197 -2.97 4.28 -18.09
CA SER A 197 -3.47 4.60 -16.75
C SER A 197 -2.33 4.58 -15.77
N ALA A 198 -2.16 5.64 -14.96
CA ALA A 198 -1.19 5.60 -13.86
C ALA A 198 -1.58 4.58 -12.78
N THR A 199 -2.88 4.25 -12.67
CA THR A 199 -3.46 3.30 -11.70
C THR A 199 -4.47 2.41 -12.42
N PRO A 200 -4.02 1.40 -13.18
CA PRO A 200 -4.87 0.62 -14.10
C PRO A 200 -5.89 -0.27 -13.39
N PHE A 201 -5.57 -0.75 -12.19
CA PHE A 201 -6.35 -1.76 -11.49
C PHE A 201 -6.85 -1.22 -10.14
N ALA A 202 -8.17 -1.08 -9.98
CA ALA A 202 -8.79 -0.61 -8.74
C ALA A 202 -8.74 -1.65 -7.60
N SER A 203 -8.55 -2.94 -7.94
CA SER A 203 -8.41 -4.05 -6.99
C SER A 203 -7.77 -5.27 -7.68
N ILE A 204 -7.34 -6.29 -6.92
CA ILE A 204 -6.89 -7.58 -7.47
C ILE A 204 -7.93 -8.16 -8.44
N MET A 205 -9.22 -8.06 -8.13
CA MET A 205 -10.28 -8.62 -8.99
C MET A 205 -10.44 -7.85 -10.30
N SER A 206 -10.03 -6.58 -10.34
CA SER A 206 -10.12 -5.75 -11.54
C SER A 206 -9.10 -6.14 -12.62
N VAL A 207 -8.08 -6.93 -12.31
CA VAL A 207 -7.13 -7.40 -13.35
C VAL A 207 -7.82 -8.20 -14.45
N ASP A 208 -9.02 -8.74 -14.18
CA ASP A 208 -9.81 -9.52 -15.12
C ASP A 208 -10.10 -8.78 -16.44
N TYR A 209 -10.27 -7.45 -16.44
CA TYR A 209 -10.52 -6.73 -17.70
C TYR A 209 -9.35 -6.82 -18.67
N ALA A 210 -8.12 -7.00 -18.16
CA ALA A 210 -6.90 -7.10 -18.95
C ALA A 210 -6.60 -8.52 -19.44
N GLU A 211 -7.40 -9.51 -19.05
CA GLU A 211 -7.28 -10.87 -19.57
C GLU A 211 -7.55 -10.92 -21.07
N GLY A 212 -6.72 -11.69 -21.78
CA GLY A 212 -6.68 -11.75 -23.25
C GLY A 212 -6.07 -10.51 -23.90
N VAL A 213 -5.67 -9.50 -23.13
CA VAL A 213 -5.03 -8.26 -23.60
C VAL A 213 -3.57 -8.19 -23.14
N LEU A 214 -3.33 -8.26 -21.83
CA LEU A 214 -2.00 -8.15 -21.21
C LEU A 214 -1.41 -9.50 -20.78
N PHE A 215 -2.28 -10.47 -20.49
CA PHE A 215 -1.96 -11.83 -20.06
C PHE A 215 -3.15 -12.76 -20.36
N LYS A 216 -3.01 -14.07 -20.10
CA LYS A 216 -4.08 -15.07 -20.31
C LYS A 216 -4.18 -16.02 -19.11
N TYR A 217 -5.38 -16.54 -18.83
CA TYR A 217 -5.61 -17.49 -17.74
C TYR A 217 -5.18 -18.93 -18.04
N GLY A 218 -5.02 -19.29 -19.32
CA GLY A 218 -4.84 -20.69 -19.74
C GLY A 218 -6.17 -21.37 -20.06
N SER A 219 -6.11 -22.68 -20.37
CA SER A 219 -7.29 -23.48 -20.72
C SER A 219 -7.92 -24.11 -19.48
N ASP A 220 -9.25 -24.22 -19.46
CA ASP A 220 -9.94 -24.97 -18.41
C ASP A 220 -9.56 -26.46 -18.47
N PRO A 221 -9.43 -27.14 -17.31
CA PRO A 221 -9.16 -28.57 -17.26
C PRO A 221 -10.32 -29.36 -17.87
N VAL A 222 -9.99 -30.44 -18.61
CA VAL A 222 -10.94 -31.29 -19.36
C VAL A 222 -11.97 -31.96 -18.45
N SER A 223 -11.58 -32.27 -17.21
CA SER A 223 -12.46 -32.79 -16.16
C SER A 223 -12.24 -32.00 -14.87
N ARG A 224 -13.34 -31.72 -14.16
CA ARG A 224 -13.32 -30.88 -12.96
C ARG A 224 -13.88 -31.65 -11.76
N GLY A 225 -13.00 -32.00 -10.82
CA GLY A 225 -13.39 -32.52 -9.52
C GLY A 225 -14.03 -31.45 -8.61
N TYR A 226 -14.68 -31.90 -7.54
CA TYR A 226 -15.13 -30.99 -6.48
C TYR A 226 -13.93 -30.22 -5.91
N ASN A 227 -14.07 -28.90 -5.74
CA ASN A 227 -13.03 -28.00 -5.23
C ASN A 227 -11.80 -27.83 -6.14
N THR A 228 -11.82 -28.32 -7.39
CA THR A 228 -10.76 -28.05 -8.38
C THR A 228 -10.96 -26.67 -9.03
N PRO A 229 -9.91 -25.83 -9.12
CA PRO A 229 -10.00 -24.51 -9.76
C PRO A 229 -10.17 -24.63 -11.29
N ASN A 230 -10.96 -23.73 -11.88
CA ASN A 230 -10.92 -23.48 -13.33
C ASN A 230 -9.72 -22.59 -13.69
N ALA A 231 -9.44 -22.34 -14.97
CA ALA A 231 -8.25 -21.60 -15.41
C ALA A 231 -8.14 -20.21 -14.75
N ARG A 232 -9.26 -19.49 -14.68
CA ARG A 232 -9.32 -18.20 -13.97
C ARG A 232 -8.97 -18.38 -12.50
N GLN A 233 -9.58 -19.34 -11.81
CA GLN A 233 -9.34 -19.57 -10.39
C GLN A 233 -7.88 -19.97 -10.14
N GLN A 234 -7.32 -20.84 -10.97
CA GLN A 234 -5.92 -21.27 -10.89
C GLN A 234 -4.97 -20.08 -11.04
N PHE A 235 -5.23 -19.19 -12.00
CA PHE A 235 -4.44 -17.98 -12.15
C PHE A 235 -4.39 -17.12 -10.88
N PHE A 236 -5.52 -16.97 -10.17
CA PHE A 236 -5.56 -16.23 -8.91
C PHE A 236 -4.90 -16.99 -7.75
N VAL A 237 -4.92 -18.32 -7.77
CA VAL A 237 -4.14 -19.16 -6.85
C VAL A 237 -2.64 -18.88 -7.06
N ASP A 238 -2.18 -18.94 -8.30
CA ASP A 238 -0.75 -18.85 -8.64
C ASP A 238 -0.18 -17.43 -8.43
N HIS A 239 -0.93 -16.40 -8.82
CA HIS A 239 -0.41 -15.02 -8.85
C HIS A 239 -0.81 -14.18 -7.63
N PHE A 240 -1.81 -14.61 -6.86
CA PHE A 240 -2.31 -13.85 -5.71
C PHE A 240 -2.51 -14.69 -4.44
N GLY A 241 -2.15 -15.98 -4.46
CA GLY A 241 -2.20 -16.87 -3.29
C GLY A 241 -3.62 -17.20 -2.82
N PHE A 242 -4.62 -17.10 -3.70
CA PHE A 242 -5.97 -17.57 -3.39
C PHE A 242 -5.98 -19.09 -3.20
N SER A 243 -7.04 -19.61 -2.59
CA SER A 243 -7.23 -21.06 -2.43
C SER A 243 -8.66 -21.47 -2.73
N MET A 244 -8.88 -22.74 -3.06
CA MET A 244 -10.23 -23.29 -3.23
C MET A 244 -10.73 -23.86 -1.89
N ARG A 245 -11.87 -23.36 -1.39
CA ARG A 245 -12.56 -23.91 -0.22
C ARG A 245 -14.04 -24.07 -0.51
N CYS A 246 -14.58 -25.26 -0.21
CA CYS A 246 -15.99 -25.59 -0.42
C CYS A 246 -16.51 -25.23 -1.84
N GLY A 247 -15.69 -25.44 -2.87
CA GLY A 247 -16.02 -25.13 -4.26
C GLY A 247 -15.93 -23.64 -4.64
N ARG A 248 -15.47 -22.77 -3.73
CA ARG A 248 -15.35 -21.32 -3.96
C ARG A 248 -13.91 -20.86 -3.88
N LEU A 249 -13.56 -19.91 -4.75
CA LEU A 249 -12.29 -19.21 -4.68
C LEU A 249 -12.29 -18.31 -3.45
N THR A 250 -11.38 -18.57 -2.52
CA THR A 250 -11.28 -17.95 -1.21
C THR A 250 -10.02 -17.10 -1.14
N ARG A 251 -10.15 -15.89 -0.60
CA ARG A 251 -9.02 -14.98 -0.42
C ARG A 251 -7.95 -15.59 0.49
N PRO A 252 -6.67 -15.29 0.26
CA PRO A 252 -5.59 -15.72 1.15
C PRO A 252 -5.85 -15.31 2.61
N GLY A 253 -5.41 -16.13 3.55
CA GLY A 253 -5.29 -15.74 4.95
C GLY A 253 -4.03 -14.92 5.20
N VAL A 254 -3.72 -14.70 6.48
CA VAL A 254 -2.55 -13.93 6.92
C VAL A 254 -1.22 -14.60 6.56
N GLU A 255 -1.23 -15.88 6.21
CA GLU A 255 -0.04 -16.65 5.81
C GLU A 255 0.52 -16.26 4.44
N VAL A 256 -0.27 -15.59 3.59
CA VAL A 256 0.18 -15.11 2.29
C VAL A 256 0.41 -13.60 2.36
N ASP A 257 1.61 -13.17 1.96
CA ASP A 257 1.90 -11.75 1.79
C ASP A 257 1.25 -11.24 0.48
N ALA A 258 0.00 -10.78 0.59
CA ALA A 258 -0.76 -10.28 -0.55
C ALA A 258 -0.03 -9.13 -1.27
N ASN A 259 0.64 -8.24 -0.53
CA ASN A 259 1.37 -7.11 -1.10
C ASN A 259 2.56 -7.58 -1.93
N LEU A 260 3.29 -8.59 -1.45
CA LEU A 260 4.35 -9.21 -2.23
C LEU A 260 3.82 -9.84 -3.52
N MET A 261 2.69 -10.56 -3.44
CA MET A 261 2.10 -11.20 -4.62
C MET A 261 1.63 -10.18 -5.66
N GLU A 262 1.02 -9.07 -5.23
CA GLU A 262 0.62 -7.97 -6.13
C GLU A 262 1.81 -7.32 -6.84
N ARG A 263 2.92 -7.07 -6.12
CA ARG A 263 4.15 -6.54 -6.74
C ARG A 263 4.79 -7.54 -7.68
N LYS A 264 4.85 -8.83 -7.32
CA LYS A 264 5.31 -9.89 -8.21
C LYS A 264 4.44 -10.01 -9.46
N PHE A 265 3.14 -9.76 -9.34
CA PHE A 265 2.25 -9.73 -10.49
C PHE A 265 2.56 -8.55 -11.42
N HIS A 266 2.86 -7.37 -10.87
CA HIS A 266 3.37 -6.25 -11.67
C HIS A 266 4.67 -6.63 -12.41
N ASP A 267 5.65 -7.21 -11.70
CA ASP A 267 6.92 -7.65 -12.28
C ASP A 267 6.72 -8.72 -13.36
N TYR A 268 5.75 -9.62 -13.19
CA TYR A 268 5.34 -10.59 -14.20
C TYR A 268 4.86 -9.91 -15.49
N LEU A 269 4.00 -8.89 -15.40
CA LEU A 269 3.53 -8.14 -16.57
C LEU A 269 4.65 -7.32 -17.24
N VAL A 270 5.59 -6.79 -16.46
CA VAL A 270 6.79 -6.14 -16.97
C VAL A 270 7.69 -7.15 -17.69
N GLY A 271 7.88 -8.35 -17.12
CA GLY A 271 8.64 -9.44 -17.73
C GLY A 271 8.03 -9.95 -19.05
N LEU A 272 6.70 -9.97 -19.16
CA LEU A 272 6.01 -10.20 -20.43
C LEU A 272 6.22 -9.07 -21.45
N GLY A 273 6.63 -7.87 -20.99
CA GLY A 273 6.72 -6.65 -21.79
C GLY A 273 5.36 -6.03 -22.12
N SER A 274 4.26 -6.56 -21.57
CA SER A 274 2.90 -6.05 -21.75
C SER A 274 2.61 -4.83 -20.86
N VAL A 275 3.40 -4.60 -19.81
CA VAL A 275 3.38 -3.36 -19.01
C VAL A 275 4.69 -2.58 -19.16
N SER A 276 4.60 -1.26 -19.14
CA SER A 276 5.76 -0.37 -19.00
C SER A 276 5.45 0.77 -18.05
N HIS A 277 6.38 1.03 -17.13
CA HIS A 277 6.29 2.10 -16.15
C HIS A 277 7.46 3.06 -16.34
N ARG A 278 7.20 4.35 -16.24
CA ARG A 278 8.22 5.40 -16.28
C ARG A 278 7.88 6.54 -15.32
N PRO A 279 8.82 6.95 -14.46
CA PRO A 279 8.64 8.13 -13.64
C PRO A 279 8.68 9.41 -14.49
N LEU A 280 8.15 10.50 -13.94
CA LEU A 280 8.22 11.82 -14.55
C LEU A 280 9.68 12.30 -14.54
N LYS A 281 10.28 12.40 -15.73
CA LYS A 281 11.59 13.02 -15.91
C LYS A 281 11.40 14.42 -16.50
N VAL A 282 11.60 15.43 -15.66
CA VAL A 282 11.57 16.85 -16.01
C VAL A 282 12.76 17.53 -15.35
N ASP A 283 13.26 18.61 -15.97
CA ASP A 283 14.47 19.30 -15.51
C ASP A 283 14.24 20.09 -14.22
N THR A 284 13.00 20.50 -13.97
CA THR A 284 12.57 21.17 -12.73
C THR A 284 12.46 20.19 -11.57
N ASP A 285 12.96 20.58 -10.41
CA ASP A 285 12.87 19.80 -9.18
C ASP A 285 11.55 20.08 -8.42
N TYR A 286 11.41 19.48 -7.23
CA TYR A 286 10.31 19.75 -6.33
C TYR A 286 10.71 19.56 -4.85
N SER A 287 9.87 20.05 -3.93
CA SER A 287 9.90 19.65 -2.51
C SER A 287 8.53 19.13 -2.07
N ARG A 288 8.52 18.22 -1.09
CA ARG A 288 7.31 17.68 -0.46
C ARG A 288 7.41 17.88 1.05
N ASP A 289 6.70 18.88 1.55
CA ASP A 289 6.74 19.28 2.95
C ASP A 289 5.41 18.90 3.63
N PHE A 290 5.48 18.24 4.77
CA PHE A 290 4.31 18.03 5.63
C PHE A 290 4.29 19.13 6.67
N ILE A 291 3.23 19.91 6.70
CA ILE A 291 3.13 21.11 7.54
C ILE A 291 2.26 20.79 8.74
N SER A 292 2.87 20.86 9.93
CA SER A 292 2.16 20.80 11.20
C SER A 292 1.51 22.15 11.45
N VAL A 293 0.23 22.13 11.80
CA VAL A 293 -0.54 23.34 12.06
C VAL A 293 -1.21 23.22 13.40
N GLU A 294 -0.70 23.97 14.38
CA GLU A 294 -1.29 23.99 15.72
C GLU A 294 -2.76 24.42 15.66
N SER A 295 -3.62 23.60 16.27
CA SER A 295 -5.04 23.90 16.38
C SER A 295 -5.48 23.77 17.83
N ALA A 296 -5.65 24.91 18.50
CA ALA A 296 -6.29 24.95 19.82
C ALA A 296 -7.69 24.29 19.80
N ILE A 297 -8.42 24.40 18.68
CA ILE A 297 -9.71 23.74 18.50
C ILE A 297 -9.54 22.23 18.39
N GLY A 298 -8.55 21.78 17.61
CA GLY A 298 -8.21 20.36 17.46
C GLY A 298 -7.84 19.70 18.79
N ALA A 299 -7.00 20.36 19.59
CA ALA A 299 -6.61 19.89 20.92
C ALA A 299 -7.81 19.75 21.88
N LYS A 300 -8.77 20.68 21.83
CA LYS A 300 -10.01 20.59 22.62
C LYS A 300 -10.92 19.44 22.14
N ILE A 301 -10.97 19.19 20.84
CA ILE A 301 -11.71 18.04 20.28
C ILE A 301 -11.08 16.73 20.75
N ASP A 302 -9.76 16.60 20.73
CA ASP A 302 -9.07 15.43 21.27
C ASP A 302 -9.36 15.22 22.75
N ALA A 303 -9.29 16.29 23.55
CA ALA A 303 -9.61 16.25 24.97
C ALA A 303 -11.05 15.74 25.20
N GLY A 304 -12.02 16.20 24.41
CA GLY A 304 -13.39 15.75 24.54
C GLY A 304 -13.68 14.34 24.03
N LEU A 305 -13.04 13.92 22.93
CA LEU A 305 -13.11 12.52 22.48
C LEU A 305 -12.49 11.58 23.52
N ARG A 306 -11.42 12.01 24.19
CA ARG A 306 -10.78 11.29 25.29
C ARG A 306 -11.70 11.19 26.51
N ALA A 307 -12.25 12.32 26.96
CA ALA A 307 -13.20 12.39 28.06
C ALA A 307 -14.42 11.49 27.84
N LEU A 308 -15.02 11.53 26.64
CA LEU A 308 -16.12 10.63 26.29
C LEU A 308 -15.71 9.17 26.35
N ARG A 309 -14.52 8.80 25.87
CA ARG A 309 -14.06 7.40 25.80
C ARG A 309 -13.69 6.83 27.16
N GLU A 310 -13.00 7.61 27.99
CA GLU A 310 -12.48 7.18 29.30
C GLU A 310 -13.52 7.34 30.42
N GLY A 311 -14.44 8.30 30.27
CA GLY A 311 -15.54 8.50 31.21
C GLY A 311 -16.57 7.37 31.19
N ASN A 312 -17.36 7.28 32.26
CA ASN A 312 -18.47 6.33 32.36
C ASN A 312 -19.74 6.91 31.73
N TYR A 313 -19.77 6.92 30.39
CA TYR A 313 -20.85 7.50 29.58
C TYR A 313 -21.33 6.54 28.47
N PRO A 314 -21.82 5.33 28.77
CA PRO A 314 -22.20 4.35 27.74
C PRO A 314 -23.24 4.87 26.73
N TRP A 315 -24.22 5.68 27.13
CA TRP A 315 -25.21 6.24 26.22
C TRP A 315 -24.62 7.37 25.37
N LEU A 316 -23.88 8.30 25.97
CA LEU A 316 -23.23 9.36 25.19
C LEU A 316 -22.15 8.83 24.26
N LYS A 317 -21.44 7.76 24.61
CA LYS A 317 -20.48 7.09 23.71
C LYS A 317 -21.19 6.61 22.44
N ALA A 318 -22.36 6.00 22.58
CA ALA A 318 -23.14 5.52 21.44
C ALA A 318 -23.67 6.67 20.57
N ILE A 319 -24.23 7.71 21.20
CA ILE A 319 -24.74 8.92 20.53
C ILE A 319 -23.60 9.67 19.83
N GLY A 320 -22.52 9.94 20.56
CA GLY A 320 -21.33 10.65 20.07
C GLY A 320 -20.63 9.93 18.91
N ALA A 321 -20.61 8.60 18.90
CA ALA A 321 -20.08 7.82 17.78
C ALA A 321 -20.89 8.02 16.48
N GLY A 322 -22.19 8.32 16.58
CA GLY A 322 -23.04 8.66 15.44
C GLY A 322 -22.80 10.07 14.91
N ILE A 323 -22.68 11.06 15.81
CA ILE A 323 -22.58 12.49 15.48
C ILE A 323 -21.16 12.85 15.06
N ILE A 324 -20.17 12.56 15.91
CA ILE A 324 -18.75 12.81 15.68
C ILE A 324 -18.14 11.59 14.99
N ASN A 325 -18.83 11.10 13.97
CA ASN A 325 -18.35 9.98 13.15
C ASN A 325 -17.12 10.39 12.31
N GLN A 326 -16.47 9.42 11.68
CA GLN A 326 -15.27 9.67 10.87
C GLN A 326 -15.46 10.72 9.77
N LEU A 327 -16.64 10.82 9.17
CA LEU A 327 -16.90 11.82 8.13
C LEU A 327 -16.96 13.23 8.73
N ALA A 328 -17.68 13.40 9.84
CA ALA A 328 -17.77 14.67 10.56
C ALA A 328 -16.39 15.14 11.04
N GLN A 329 -15.60 14.24 11.63
CA GLN A 329 -14.22 14.51 12.05
C GLN A 329 -13.36 15.02 10.88
N ARG A 330 -13.43 14.37 9.72
CA ARG A 330 -12.67 14.77 8.52
C ARG A 330 -13.10 16.13 7.98
N GLN A 331 -14.40 16.42 7.95
CA GLN A 331 -14.93 17.70 7.48
C GLN A 331 -14.52 18.86 8.41
N MET A 332 -14.55 18.62 9.73
CA MET A 332 -14.09 19.60 10.72
C MET A 332 -12.59 19.86 10.61
N LEU A 333 -11.76 18.81 10.52
CA LEU A 333 -10.31 18.94 10.35
C LEU A 333 -9.94 19.75 9.12
N GLU A 334 -10.58 19.48 7.99
CA GLU A 334 -10.33 20.22 6.75
C GLU A 334 -10.67 21.71 6.90
N SER A 335 -11.77 22.03 7.58
CA SER A 335 -12.17 23.43 7.87
C SER A 335 -11.19 24.12 8.82
N VAL A 336 -10.66 23.40 9.82
CA VAL A 336 -9.61 23.89 10.72
C VAL A 336 -8.33 24.22 9.95
N LYS A 337 -7.87 23.30 9.10
CA LYS A 337 -6.69 23.51 8.25
C LYS A 337 -6.90 24.63 7.24
N ALA A 338 -8.09 24.74 6.65
CA ALA A 338 -8.44 25.80 5.71
C ALA A 338 -8.24 27.18 6.33
N ARG A 339 -8.72 27.39 7.55
CA ARG A 339 -8.53 28.64 8.30
C ARG A 339 -7.05 28.93 8.55
N ALA A 340 -6.31 27.92 8.98
CA ALA A 340 -4.91 28.10 9.32
C ALA A 340 -3.99 28.26 8.09
N ALA A 341 -4.38 27.70 6.94
CA ALA A 341 -3.67 27.85 5.67
C ALA A 341 -3.65 29.30 5.15
N ILE A 342 -4.64 30.14 5.50
CA ILE A 342 -4.75 31.51 4.98
C ILE A 342 -3.48 32.33 5.24
N GLY A 343 -2.93 32.26 6.45
CA GLY A 343 -1.70 32.98 6.80
C GLY A 343 -0.50 32.51 5.97
N ARG A 344 -0.35 31.19 5.83
CA ARG A 344 0.72 30.58 5.04
C ARG A 344 0.62 30.88 3.55
N ILE A 345 -0.60 30.89 3.00
CA ILE A 345 -0.84 31.26 1.59
C ILE A 345 -0.43 32.70 1.33
N ARG A 346 -0.77 33.64 2.22
CA ARG A 346 -0.32 35.04 2.08
C ARG A 346 1.21 35.15 2.06
N LYS A 347 1.92 34.35 2.85
CA LYS A 347 3.39 34.29 2.81
C LYS A 347 3.90 33.77 1.46
N HIS A 348 3.29 32.73 0.89
CA HIS A 348 3.63 32.26 -0.46
C HIS A 348 3.36 33.30 -1.54
N LEU A 349 2.20 33.98 -1.50
CA LEU A 349 1.87 35.06 -2.43
C LEU A 349 2.90 36.21 -2.35
N ALA A 350 3.36 36.55 -1.13
CA ALA A 350 4.40 37.56 -0.92
C ALA A 350 5.77 37.17 -1.53
N LEU A 351 6.03 35.87 -1.71
CA LEU A 351 7.20 35.35 -2.43
C LEU A 351 7.01 35.31 -3.96
N GLY A 352 5.92 35.87 -4.50
CA GLY A 352 5.61 35.89 -5.93
C GLY A 352 5.09 34.55 -6.48
N ARG A 353 4.65 33.64 -5.59
CA ARG A 353 4.15 32.32 -5.97
C ARG A 353 2.64 32.36 -6.21
N LYS A 354 2.14 31.48 -7.07
CA LYS A 354 0.70 31.22 -7.21
C LYS A 354 0.32 29.90 -6.54
N VAL A 355 -0.84 29.88 -5.87
CA VAL A 355 -1.20 28.78 -4.97
C VAL A 355 -2.42 28.02 -5.48
N VAL A 356 -2.28 26.70 -5.57
CA VAL A 356 -3.38 25.76 -5.83
C VAL A 356 -3.70 25.06 -4.52
N VAL A 357 -4.93 25.18 -4.04
CA VAL A 357 -5.38 24.52 -2.80
C VAL A 357 -6.35 23.40 -3.15
N TYR A 358 -6.02 22.18 -2.74
CA TYR A 358 -6.90 21.03 -2.89
C TYR A 358 -7.67 20.75 -1.58
N HIS A 359 -8.97 20.49 -1.73
CA HIS A 359 -9.89 20.17 -0.64
C HIS A 359 -10.80 18.98 -1.03
N SER A 360 -11.27 18.21 -0.06
CA SER A 360 -12.00 16.95 -0.30
C SER A 360 -13.49 17.21 -0.51
N PHE A 361 -14.08 18.10 0.29
CA PHE A 361 -15.53 18.20 0.44
C PHE A 361 -16.13 19.37 -0.32
N HIS A 362 -17.29 19.15 -0.94
CA HIS A 362 -18.02 20.21 -1.62
C HIS A 362 -18.87 21.06 -0.66
N GLN A 363 -19.48 20.41 0.34
CA GLN A 363 -20.22 21.02 1.43
C GLN A 363 -19.88 20.26 2.70
N GLU A 364 -19.18 20.93 3.61
CA GLU A 364 -18.92 20.46 4.96
C GLU A 364 -20.16 20.69 5.82
N LYS A 365 -20.59 19.65 6.55
CA LYS A 365 -21.54 19.82 7.65
C LYS A 365 -20.73 19.94 8.92
N ILE A 366 -20.47 21.18 9.31
CA ILE A 366 -19.76 21.48 10.55
C ILE A 366 -20.77 21.28 11.67
N CYS A 367 -20.63 20.18 12.42
CA CYS A 367 -21.43 19.90 13.61
C CYS A 367 -20.73 20.47 14.85
N GLN A 368 -21.51 21.02 15.80
CA GLN A 368 -20.99 21.36 17.12
C GLN A 368 -20.60 20.08 17.85
N PRO A 369 -19.32 19.86 18.16
CA PRO A 369 -18.91 18.67 18.90
C PRO A 369 -19.39 18.79 20.35
N PHE A 370 -19.75 17.66 20.96
CA PHE A 370 -20.11 17.54 22.38
C PHE A 370 -21.39 18.26 22.83
N THR A 371 -22.22 18.72 21.89
CA THR A 371 -23.59 19.17 22.16
C THR A 371 -24.55 18.07 21.70
N PHE A 372 -25.32 17.51 22.64
CA PHE A 372 -26.15 16.31 22.42
C PHE A 372 -27.64 16.53 22.71
N ASP A 373 -28.09 17.77 22.89
CA ASP A 373 -29.46 18.09 23.34
C ASP A 373 -30.54 17.48 22.45
N ASP A 374 -30.46 17.74 21.14
CA ASP A 374 -31.38 17.24 20.13
C ASP A 374 -31.29 15.71 19.98
N ASP A 375 -30.08 15.17 20.03
CA ASP A 375 -29.83 13.74 19.84
C ASP A 375 -30.37 12.89 20.99
N VAL A 376 -30.29 13.41 22.22
CA VAL A 376 -30.91 12.77 23.39
C VAL A 376 -32.44 12.77 23.24
N GLU A 377 -33.06 13.84 22.73
CA GLU A 377 -34.51 13.90 22.50
C GLU A 377 -35.00 12.93 21.41
N LEU A 378 -34.15 12.59 20.43
CA LEU A 378 -34.48 11.63 19.38
C LEU A 378 -34.52 10.17 19.84
N ILE A 379 -34.11 9.87 21.07
CA ILE A 379 -34.17 8.53 21.65
C ILE A 379 -35.64 8.18 21.92
N ARG A 380 -36.13 7.15 21.22
CA ARG A 380 -37.54 6.71 21.28
C ARG A 380 -37.92 6.03 22.60
N ASP A 381 -36.97 5.35 23.22
CA ASP A 381 -37.18 4.65 24.48
C ASP A 381 -37.00 5.61 25.67
N ASP A 382 -38.02 5.75 26.50
CA ASP A 382 -38.05 6.75 27.57
C ASP A 382 -36.97 6.52 28.64
N ASP A 383 -36.73 5.26 29.03
CA ASP A 383 -35.68 4.91 30.02
C ASP A 383 -34.28 5.23 29.47
N SER A 384 -34.01 4.84 28.22
CA SER A 384 -32.76 5.18 27.52
C SER A 384 -32.57 6.69 27.37
N ARG A 385 -33.63 7.44 27.07
CA ARG A 385 -33.58 8.91 26.96
C ARG A 385 -33.24 9.56 28.29
N VAL A 386 -33.88 9.12 29.38
CA VAL A 386 -33.60 9.64 30.74
C VAL A 386 -32.15 9.34 31.13
N ARG A 387 -31.66 8.11 30.90
CA ARG A 387 -30.27 7.74 31.19
C ARG A 387 -29.27 8.55 30.38
N ALA A 388 -29.51 8.74 29.09
CA ALA A 388 -28.69 9.57 28.23
C ALA A 388 -28.68 11.04 28.66
N ARG A 389 -29.84 11.58 29.07
CA ARG A 389 -29.95 12.95 29.62
C ARG A 389 -29.13 13.09 30.91
N VAL A 390 -29.23 12.14 31.84
CA VAL A 390 -28.44 12.15 33.08
C VAL A 390 -26.95 12.10 32.79
N GLU A 391 -26.51 11.23 31.87
CA GLU A 391 -25.11 11.20 31.43
C GLU A 391 -24.68 12.52 30.79
N TYR A 392 -25.54 13.14 29.99
CA TYR A 392 -25.24 14.41 29.34
C TYR A 392 -25.09 15.56 30.32
N GLU A 393 -26.00 15.69 31.30
CA GLU A 393 -25.86 16.69 32.36
C GLU A 393 -24.59 16.46 33.18
N LYS A 394 -24.28 15.20 33.48
CA LYS A 394 -23.02 14.83 34.13
C LYS A 394 -21.81 15.26 33.29
N PHE A 395 -21.80 14.96 31.99
CA PHE A 395 -20.73 15.35 31.09
C PHE A 395 -20.55 16.88 31.02
N LYS A 396 -21.64 17.65 30.95
CA LYS A 396 -21.60 19.12 31.00
C LYS A 396 -21.04 19.64 32.32
N SER A 397 -21.34 18.97 33.44
CA SER A 397 -20.83 19.35 34.75
C SER A 397 -19.34 19.03 34.94
N GLU A 398 -18.87 17.89 34.42
CA GLU A 398 -17.48 17.46 34.51
C GLU A 398 -16.58 18.16 33.48
N HIS A 399 -17.14 18.57 32.34
CA HIS A 399 -16.43 19.16 31.21
C HIS A 399 -17.13 20.40 30.64
N PRO A 400 -17.35 21.46 31.45
CA PRO A 400 -18.03 22.66 30.99
C PRO A 400 -17.35 23.32 29.78
N GLU A 401 -16.03 23.26 29.70
CA GLU A 401 -15.20 23.80 28.61
C GLU A 401 -15.44 23.12 27.25
N LEU A 402 -15.90 21.86 27.26
CA LEU A 402 -16.21 21.08 26.05
C LEU A 402 -17.65 21.30 25.61
N SER A 403 -18.58 21.39 26.55
CA SER A 403 -19.99 21.67 26.27
C SER A 403 -20.23 23.07 25.70
N LEU A 404 -19.37 24.02 26.07
CA LEU A 404 -19.35 25.40 25.59
C LEU A 404 -18.31 25.63 24.50
N LEU A 405 -17.77 24.56 23.90
CA LEU A 405 -16.73 24.66 22.88
C LEU A 405 -17.27 25.42 21.68
N ASP A 406 -16.91 26.71 21.56
CA ASP A 406 -17.29 27.53 20.43
C ASP A 406 -16.44 27.18 19.20
N ILE A 407 -17.00 26.31 18.35
CA ILE A 407 -16.48 26.09 17.00
C ILE A 407 -17.06 27.09 15.98
N GLY A 408 -17.95 28.00 16.38
CA GLY A 408 -18.83 28.82 15.54
C GLY A 408 -18.16 29.84 14.62
N SER A 409 -16.83 29.97 14.69
CA SER A 409 -16.03 30.70 13.70
C SER A 409 -15.52 29.82 12.55
N LEU A 410 -15.64 28.48 12.64
CA LEU A 410 -15.29 27.56 11.56
C LEU A 410 -16.34 27.65 10.47
N LYS A 411 -15.89 28.03 9.28
CA LYS A 411 -16.70 28.09 8.07
C LYS A 411 -16.31 26.94 7.15
N PRO A 412 -17.23 26.48 6.28
CA PRO A 412 -16.90 25.57 5.19
C PRO A 412 -15.66 26.06 4.42
N THR A 413 -14.84 25.15 3.89
CA THR A 413 -13.55 25.50 3.27
C THR A 413 -13.73 26.55 2.18
N VAL A 414 -14.69 26.35 1.27
CA VAL A 414 -14.95 27.28 0.17
C VAL A 414 -15.26 28.68 0.70
N LYS A 415 -16.11 28.80 1.71
CA LYS A 415 -16.49 30.07 2.32
C LYS A 415 -15.31 30.76 3.00
N THR A 416 -14.48 29.99 3.70
CA THR A 416 -13.25 30.48 4.35
C THR A 416 -12.31 31.14 3.33
N PHE A 417 -12.14 30.53 2.16
CA PHE A 417 -11.30 31.06 1.09
C PHE A 417 -11.95 32.24 0.37
N GLU A 418 -13.25 32.20 0.10
CA GLU A 418 -14.00 33.32 -0.49
C GLU A 418 -13.86 34.58 0.35
N ASP A 419 -14.04 34.46 1.67
CA ASP A 419 -13.93 35.58 2.61
C ASP A 419 -12.48 36.13 2.69
N ALA A 420 -11.47 35.29 2.48
CA ALA A 420 -10.06 35.66 2.65
C ALA A 420 -9.39 36.24 1.39
N PHE A 421 -9.79 35.80 0.19
CA PHE A 421 -9.13 36.14 -1.08
C PHE A 421 -10.04 36.82 -2.10
N GLY A 422 -11.37 36.79 -1.92
CA GLY A 422 -12.32 37.52 -2.76
C GLY A 422 -12.09 37.32 -4.26
N ASN A 423 -11.82 38.42 -4.97
CA ASN A 423 -11.64 38.42 -6.43
C ASN A 423 -10.36 37.70 -6.89
N CYS A 424 -9.37 37.49 -6.02
CA CYS A 424 -8.14 36.76 -6.33
C CYS A 424 -8.32 35.23 -6.30
N LEU A 425 -9.53 34.74 -5.97
CA LEU A 425 -9.86 33.32 -5.84
C LEU A 425 -10.59 32.78 -7.08
N GLY A 426 -10.05 31.72 -7.66
CA GLY A 426 -10.76 30.85 -8.60
C GLY A 426 -11.24 29.58 -7.91
N VAL A 427 -12.47 29.12 -8.23
CA VAL A 427 -13.04 27.89 -7.65
C VAL A 427 -13.34 26.86 -8.72
N VAL A 428 -12.81 25.64 -8.55
CA VAL A 428 -12.97 24.50 -9.45
C VAL A 428 -13.62 23.34 -8.70
N ASN A 429 -14.94 23.20 -8.84
CA ASN A 429 -15.69 22.07 -8.28
C ASN A 429 -16.85 21.65 -9.20
N GLY A 430 -17.56 20.57 -8.82
CA GLY A 430 -18.68 20.02 -9.58
C GLY A 430 -19.90 20.95 -9.75
N LYS A 431 -20.09 21.96 -8.88
CA LYS A 431 -21.20 22.93 -8.97
C LYS A 431 -20.89 24.14 -9.84
N ILE A 432 -19.61 24.47 -10.06
CA ILE A 432 -19.24 25.57 -10.96
C ILE A 432 -19.38 25.13 -12.43
N SER A 433 -20.04 25.96 -13.24
CA SER A 433 -20.25 25.68 -14.66
C SER A 433 -18.93 25.45 -15.41
N LYS A 434 -18.94 24.61 -16.46
CA LYS A 434 -17.74 24.28 -17.25
C LYS A 434 -17.05 25.54 -17.81
N GLY A 435 -17.82 26.48 -18.34
CA GLY A 435 -17.29 27.74 -18.90
C GLY A 435 -16.63 28.63 -17.85
N LYS A 436 -17.23 28.76 -16.65
CA LYS A 436 -16.66 29.55 -15.56
C LYS A 436 -15.39 28.91 -15.00
N ARG A 437 -15.34 27.58 -14.89
CA ARG A 437 -14.12 26.83 -14.52
C ARG A 437 -12.97 27.09 -15.49
N SER A 438 -13.22 27.07 -16.80
CA SER A 438 -12.17 27.37 -17.79
C SER A 438 -11.59 28.76 -17.57
N LYS A 439 -12.46 29.78 -17.43
CA LYS A 439 -12.02 31.16 -17.20
C LYS A 439 -11.14 31.32 -15.96
N TYR A 440 -11.47 30.64 -14.85
CA TYR A 440 -10.63 30.67 -13.65
C TYR A 440 -9.26 30.04 -13.87
N ILE A 441 -9.21 28.92 -14.60
CA ILE A 441 -7.94 28.23 -14.91
C ILE A 441 -7.09 29.10 -15.85
N ASP A 442 -7.71 29.67 -16.89
CA ASP A 442 -7.04 30.52 -17.86
C ASP A 442 -6.47 31.79 -17.19
N ALA A 443 -7.26 32.43 -16.30
CA ALA A 443 -6.83 33.56 -15.50
C ALA A 443 -5.68 33.21 -14.54
N PHE A 444 -5.74 32.04 -13.89
CA PHE A 444 -4.68 31.58 -12.98
C PHE A 444 -3.35 31.33 -13.70
N ASN A 445 -3.40 30.78 -14.92
CA ASN A 445 -2.22 30.51 -15.74
C ASN A 445 -1.69 31.77 -16.45
N THR A 446 -2.48 32.84 -16.52
CA THR A 446 -2.09 34.10 -17.16
C THR A 446 -1.39 35.01 -16.14
N LYS A 447 -0.22 35.54 -16.51
CA LYS A 447 0.48 36.55 -15.71
C LYS A 447 -0.43 37.77 -15.51
N ASN A 448 -0.59 38.21 -14.26
CA ASN A 448 -1.53 39.28 -13.89
C ASN A 448 -2.99 39.02 -14.33
N GLY A 449 -3.41 37.76 -14.45
CA GLY A 449 -4.79 37.39 -14.83
C GLY A 449 -5.84 37.64 -13.73
N GLY A 450 -5.42 38.15 -12.56
CA GLY A 450 -6.28 38.50 -11.44
C GLY A 450 -6.69 37.34 -10.53
N ILE A 451 -6.25 36.11 -10.83
CA ILE A 451 -6.47 34.92 -10.00
C ILE A 451 -5.11 34.36 -9.58
N ASP A 452 -4.82 34.42 -8.28
CA ASP A 452 -3.54 33.97 -7.71
C ASP A 452 -3.70 32.76 -6.80
N VAL A 453 -4.94 32.50 -6.34
CA VAL A 453 -5.31 31.33 -5.55
C VAL A 453 -6.39 30.54 -6.29
N LEU A 454 -6.14 29.25 -6.53
CA LEU A 454 -7.10 28.34 -7.15
C LEU A 454 -7.52 27.25 -6.16
N LEU A 455 -8.78 27.29 -5.72
CA LEU A 455 -9.36 26.27 -4.84
C LEU A 455 -10.00 25.16 -5.68
N VAL A 456 -9.48 23.95 -5.55
CA VAL A 456 -9.81 22.80 -6.38
C VAL A 456 -10.37 21.67 -5.53
N GLN A 457 -11.59 21.22 -5.82
CA GLN A 457 -12.13 20.03 -5.19
C GLN A 457 -11.44 18.79 -5.75
N GLN A 458 -10.93 17.91 -4.88
CA GLN A 458 -10.04 16.80 -5.24
C GLN A 458 -10.60 15.91 -6.36
N LEU A 459 -11.86 15.50 -6.29
CA LEU A 459 -12.47 14.67 -7.34
C LEU A 459 -12.62 15.42 -8.68
N ALA A 460 -12.95 16.71 -8.64
CA ALA A 460 -13.12 17.52 -9.84
C ALA A 460 -11.77 17.89 -10.50
N GLY A 461 -10.69 17.93 -9.71
CA GLY A 461 -9.35 18.26 -10.17
C GLY A 461 -8.37 17.09 -10.22
N ARG A 462 -8.84 15.85 -10.01
CA ARG A 462 -7.99 14.65 -10.06
C ARG A 462 -7.43 14.42 -11.45
N GLU A 463 -8.21 14.73 -12.50
CA GLU A 463 -7.89 14.46 -13.91
C GLU A 463 -8.08 15.71 -14.78
N GLY A 464 -7.30 15.83 -15.86
CA GLY A 464 -7.54 16.83 -16.92
C GLY A 464 -7.29 18.30 -16.55
N LEU A 465 -6.52 18.61 -15.49
CA LEU A 465 -6.07 19.97 -15.18
C LEU A 465 -4.58 20.17 -15.53
N SER A 466 -4.25 21.36 -16.03
CA SER A 466 -2.89 21.81 -16.31
C SER A 466 -2.68 23.16 -15.64
N LEU A 467 -1.85 23.17 -14.59
CA LEU A 467 -1.65 24.29 -13.67
C LEU A 467 -0.15 24.56 -13.44
N HIS A 468 0.71 24.05 -14.33
CA HIS A 468 2.16 24.22 -14.22
C HIS A 468 2.58 25.57 -14.78
N ASP A 469 3.62 26.16 -14.20
CA ASP A 469 4.22 27.38 -14.73
C ASP A 469 5.06 27.04 -15.97
N THR A 470 4.66 27.57 -17.12
CA THR A 470 5.36 27.38 -18.40
C THR A 470 6.35 28.50 -18.72
N ILE A 471 6.35 29.59 -17.95
CA ILE A 471 7.16 30.78 -18.19
C ILE A 471 8.35 30.81 -17.21
N GLY A 472 8.12 30.49 -15.94
CA GLY A 472 9.15 30.39 -14.89
C GLY A 472 9.10 31.55 -13.87
N ASP A 473 8.24 32.55 -14.09
CA ASP A 473 8.14 33.76 -13.27
C ASP A 473 7.24 33.60 -12.04
N GLU A 474 6.30 32.65 -12.05
CA GLU A 474 5.25 32.50 -11.02
C GLU A 474 5.23 31.04 -10.52
N PRO A 475 6.20 30.64 -9.67
CA PRO A 475 6.30 29.27 -9.19
C PRO A 475 5.03 28.80 -8.51
N ARG A 476 4.70 27.52 -8.70
CA ARG A 476 3.43 26.93 -8.26
C ARG A 476 3.60 26.20 -6.93
N VAL A 477 2.74 26.55 -5.99
CA VAL A 477 2.59 25.83 -4.72
C VAL A 477 1.28 25.06 -4.74
N LEU A 478 1.34 23.78 -4.40
CA LEU A 478 0.17 22.94 -4.20
C LEU A 478 0.02 22.67 -2.70
N ILE A 479 -1.09 23.14 -2.12
CA ILE A 479 -1.45 22.87 -0.73
C ILE A 479 -2.58 21.84 -0.70
N GLN A 480 -2.38 20.76 0.03
CA GLN A 480 -3.39 19.71 0.23
C GLN A 480 -3.93 19.77 1.66
N LEU A 481 -5.21 20.11 1.81
CA LEU A 481 -5.90 20.19 3.11
C LEU A 481 -6.46 18.84 3.55
N GLY A 482 -6.91 18.04 2.58
CA GLY A 482 -7.40 16.68 2.82
C GLY A 482 -6.28 15.74 3.28
N MET A 483 -6.62 14.71 4.05
CA MET A 483 -5.61 13.72 4.46
C MET A 483 -5.06 12.96 3.24
N PRO A 484 -3.72 12.78 3.12
CA PRO A 484 -3.10 12.13 1.97
C PRO A 484 -3.17 10.60 2.05
N THR A 485 -4.38 10.04 2.12
CA THR A 485 -4.60 8.60 2.35
C THR A 485 -4.40 7.70 1.13
N ASP A 486 -4.16 8.30 -0.05
CA ASP A 486 -3.92 7.63 -1.34
C ASP A 486 -2.69 8.31 -1.97
N PRO A 487 -1.46 7.84 -1.65
CA PRO A 487 -0.21 8.42 -2.14
C PRO A 487 -0.17 8.57 -3.66
N VAL A 488 -0.66 7.60 -4.43
CA VAL A 488 -0.68 7.73 -5.89
C VAL A 488 -1.68 8.79 -6.37
N ALA A 489 -2.86 8.91 -5.77
CA ALA A 489 -3.75 10.04 -6.08
C ALA A 489 -3.08 11.38 -5.75
N CYS A 490 -2.32 11.44 -4.65
CA CYS A 490 -1.54 12.62 -4.28
C CYS A 490 -0.50 12.96 -5.35
N ILE A 491 0.26 11.98 -5.84
CA ILE A 491 1.21 12.18 -6.94
C ILE A 491 0.53 12.58 -8.26
N GLN A 492 -0.67 12.06 -8.53
CA GLN A 492 -1.46 12.47 -9.70
C GLN A 492 -1.89 13.95 -9.61
N ILE A 493 -2.13 14.44 -8.40
CA ILE A 493 -2.47 15.84 -8.09
C ILE A 493 -1.22 16.73 -8.15
N GLU A 494 -0.11 16.31 -7.56
CA GLU A 494 1.21 16.95 -7.69
C GLU A 494 1.61 17.14 -9.16
N GLY A 495 1.36 16.10 -9.97
CA GLY A 495 1.55 16.13 -11.41
C GLY A 495 0.60 17.08 -12.17
N ARG A 496 -0.15 17.98 -11.51
CA ARG A 496 -0.93 19.06 -12.14
C ARG A 496 -0.16 20.37 -12.20
N THR A 497 0.73 20.61 -11.23
CA THR A 497 1.60 21.79 -11.13
C THR A 497 3.04 21.50 -11.58
N ARG A 498 3.47 20.23 -11.60
CA ARG A 498 4.76 19.80 -12.18
C ARG A 498 4.58 18.80 -13.31
N ARG A 499 4.88 19.19 -14.54
CA ARG A 499 4.70 18.38 -15.76
C ARG A 499 5.78 18.72 -16.79
N TYR A 500 5.82 17.98 -17.90
CA TYR A 500 6.68 18.34 -19.03
C TYR A 500 6.42 19.79 -19.48
N ARG A 501 7.50 20.55 -19.71
CA ARG A 501 7.53 22.03 -19.94
C ARG A 501 7.24 22.92 -18.73
N ALA A 502 7.26 22.38 -17.51
CA ALA A 502 7.40 23.23 -16.34
C ALA A 502 8.72 24.01 -16.43
N ALA A 503 8.65 25.32 -16.20
CA ALA A 503 9.79 26.23 -16.22
C ALA A 503 10.28 26.58 -14.80
N SER A 504 9.44 26.37 -13.78
CA SER A 504 9.78 26.55 -12.37
C SER A 504 9.77 25.22 -11.61
N ASN A 505 10.53 25.17 -10.52
CA ASN A 505 10.38 24.13 -9.51
C ASN A 505 8.96 24.15 -8.89
N ALA A 506 8.51 23.00 -8.38
CA ALA A 506 7.19 22.87 -7.77
C ALA A 506 7.27 22.60 -6.26
N ILE A 507 6.32 23.13 -5.50
CA ILE A 507 6.28 22.99 -4.04
C ILE A 507 4.99 22.30 -3.66
N TYR A 508 5.08 21.24 -2.85
CA TYR A 508 3.93 20.51 -2.35
C TYR A 508 3.88 20.57 -0.82
N GLU A 509 2.74 20.98 -0.28
CA GLU A 509 2.54 21.10 1.16
C GLU A 509 1.32 20.31 1.62
N TYR A 510 1.53 19.34 2.50
CA TYR A 510 0.49 18.50 3.08
C TYR A 510 0.21 18.92 4.51
N PHE A 511 -0.96 19.48 4.76
CA PHE A 511 -1.30 19.99 6.09
C PHE A 511 -1.78 18.86 7.00
N ASN A 512 -1.33 18.87 8.25
CA ASN A 512 -1.90 18.09 9.34
C ASN A 512 -1.99 18.93 10.61
N THR A 513 -2.87 18.56 11.52
CA THR A 513 -3.10 19.28 12.77
C THR A 513 -2.34 18.68 13.95
N GLY A 514 -1.62 17.56 13.75
CA GLY A 514 -1.01 16.79 14.82
C GLY A 514 -1.99 16.14 15.82
N THR A 515 -3.30 16.30 15.64
CA THR A 515 -4.31 15.78 16.58
C THR A 515 -4.35 14.24 16.59
N ASP A 516 -4.67 13.66 17.75
CA ASP A 516 -4.69 12.22 17.99
C ASP A 516 -5.69 11.55 17.03
N PHE A 517 -6.88 12.12 16.89
CA PHE A 517 -7.91 11.58 16.03
C PHE A 517 -7.58 11.70 14.53
N GLU A 518 -6.87 12.75 14.10
CA GLU A 518 -6.39 12.85 12.72
C GLU A 518 -5.34 11.79 12.42
N ILE A 519 -4.35 11.64 13.31
CA ILE A 519 -3.32 10.59 13.24
C ILE A 519 -3.95 9.20 13.09
N GLN A 520 -4.94 8.87 13.92
CA GLN A 520 -5.64 7.59 13.85
C GLN A 520 -6.45 7.42 12.57
N ASN A 521 -7.14 8.47 12.13
CA ASN A 521 -7.90 8.45 10.88
C ASN A 521 -7.00 8.27 9.65
N PHE A 522 -5.82 8.93 9.66
CA PHE A 522 -4.80 8.77 8.63
C PHE A 522 -4.25 7.34 8.64
N ALA A 523 -3.80 6.83 9.80
CA ALA A 523 -3.24 5.48 9.97
C ALA A 523 -4.16 4.38 9.43
N ARG A 524 -5.43 4.43 9.84
CA ARG A 524 -6.42 3.46 9.40
C ARG A 524 -6.66 3.54 7.90
N ALA A 525 -6.80 4.75 7.36
CA ALA A 525 -7.10 4.93 5.95
C ALA A 525 -5.93 4.54 5.03
N ILE A 526 -4.69 4.89 5.41
CA ILE A 526 -3.50 4.53 4.63
C ILE A 526 -3.19 3.03 4.69
N ALA A 527 -3.53 2.35 5.80
CA ALA A 527 -3.43 0.90 5.92
C ALA A 527 -4.50 0.15 5.09
N GLU A 528 -5.72 0.68 4.99
CA GLU A 528 -6.85 0.00 4.34
C GLU A 528 -6.92 0.15 2.81
N ARG A 529 -6.46 1.27 2.23
CA ARG A 529 -6.76 1.63 0.83
C ARG A 529 -5.57 1.71 -0.13
N ALA A 530 -4.35 1.89 0.36
CA ALA A 530 -3.24 2.31 -0.50
C ALA A 530 -2.44 1.16 -1.15
N GLU A 531 -2.52 -0.08 -0.67
CA GLU A 531 -1.53 -1.09 -1.10
C GLU A 531 -1.81 -1.68 -2.49
N THR A 532 -3.04 -2.16 -2.73
CA THR A 532 -3.32 -2.95 -3.94
C THR A 532 -3.19 -2.18 -5.25
N VAL A 533 -3.79 -0.99 -5.34
CA VAL A 533 -3.83 -0.22 -6.60
C VAL A 533 -2.41 0.17 -7.01
N GLU A 534 -1.60 0.58 -6.04
CA GLU A 534 -0.25 1.07 -6.25
C GLU A 534 0.72 -0.08 -6.55
N ASN A 535 0.67 -1.17 -5.78
CA ASN A 535 1.48 -2.37 -6.00
C ASN A 535 1.27 -2.91 -7.43
N LEU A 536 0.02 -2.98 -7.89
CA LEU A 536 -0.31 -3.44 -9.25
C LEU A 536 0.13 -2.45 -10.35
N ALA A 537 0.23 -1.16 -10.04
CA ALA A 537 0.59 -0.10 -10.98
C ALA A 537 2.10 0.07 -11.17
N CYS A 538 2.89 -0.02 -10.09
CA CYS A 538 4.31 0.33 -10.09
C CYS A 538 5.21 -0.57 -9.22
N GLY A 539 4.68 -1.71 -8.72
CA GLY A 539 5.49 -2.71 -8.02
C GLY A 539 6.14 -2.16 -6.76
N ASN A 540 7.46 -2.33 -6.62
CA ASN A 540 8.21 -1.89 -5.43
C ASN A 540 8.26 -0.38 -5.23
N ALA A 541 8.05 0.42 -6.29
CA ALA A 541 8.00 1.89 -6.15
C ALA A 541 6.83 2.35 -5.28
N ALA A 542 5.70 1.62 -5.29
CA ALA A 542 4.52 1.92 -4.47
C ALA A 542 4.84 1.93 -2.98
N ARG A 543 5.55 0.91 -2.50
CA ARG A 543 5.91 0.77 -1.09
C ARG A 543 6.71 1.97 -0.59
N LYS A 544 7.66 2.44 -1.40
CA LYS A 544 8.55 3.56 -1.06
C LYS A 544 7.78 4.87 -0.97
N LEU A 545 6.87 5.11 -1.92
CA LEU A 545 5.97 6.26 -1.89
C LEU A 545 5.12 6.27 -0.61
N LYS A 546 4.54 5.12 -0.24
CA LYS A 546 3.79 4.99 1.01
C LYS A 546 4.65 5.32 2.23
N GLU A 547 5.85 4.73 2.32
CA GLU A 547 6.81 4.96 3.41
C GLU A 547 7.20 6.45 3.51
N SER A 548 7.50 7.11 2.40
CA SER A 548 7.81 8.53 2.32
C SER A 548 6.66 9.41 2.85
N PHE A 549 5.41 9.09 2.51
CA PHE A 549 4.24 9.83 2.99
C PHE A 549 3.98 9.62 4.49
N ILE A 550 4.11 8.40 5.01
CA ILE A 550 4.00 8.14 6.46
C ILE A 550 5.09 8.90 7.21
N TYR A 551 6.31 8.82 6.70
CA TYR A 551 7.48 9.44 7.30
C TYR A 551 7.33 10.96 7.34
N GLY A 552 6.97 11.59 6.22
CA GLY A 552 6.72 13.02 6.16
C GLY A 552 5.60 13.43 7.10
N TYR A 553 4.51 12.67 7.17
CA TYR A 553 3.41 12.94 8.09
C TYR A 553 3.85 12.91 9.56
N LEU A 554 4.66 11.91 9.95
CA LEU A 554 5.20 11.79 11.31
C LEU A 554 6.24 12.88 11.65
N ASN A 555 6.98 13.35 10.65
CA ASN A 555 8.07 14.32 10.80
C ASN A 555 7.71 15.66 10.15
N SER A 556 6.51 16.14 10.49
CA SER A 556 5.99 17.40 9.97
C SER A 556 6.81 18.59 10.48
N THR A 557 6.94 19.61 9.63
CA THR A 557 7.64 20.86 9.93
C THR A 557 6.65 21.99 10.22
N GLU A 558 7.09 22.95 11.02
CA GLU A 558 6.38 24.21 11.30
C GLU A 558 7.05 25.40 10.61
N ASN A 559 8.09 25.14 9.82
CA ASN A 559 8.86 26.17 9.16
C ASN A 559 7.99 26.98 8.18
N ASP A 560 8.18 28.30 8.20
CA ASP A 560 7.54 29.19 7.26
C ASP A 560 8.00 28.96 5.81
N PRO A 561 7.19 29.37 4.80
CA PRO A 561 7.61 29.32 3.42
C PRO A 561 8.92 30.07 3.20
N SER A 562 9.85 29.43 2.47
CA SER A 562 11.17 30.00 2.18
C SER A 562 11.50 29.93 0.69
N PRO A 563 12.37 30.81 0.16
CA PRO A 563 12.80 30.77 -1.24
C PRO A 563 13.43 29.44 -1.67
N GLU A 564 14.05 28.71 -0.74
CA GLU A 564 14.74 27.44 -0.98
C GLU A 564 13.79 26.25 -1.17
N GLN A 565 12.48 26.41 -0.91
CA GLN A 565 11.51 25.35 -1.20
C GLN A 565 11.44 25.03 -2.70
N GLY A 566 11.12 23.78 -3.01
CA GLY A 566 10.98 23.29 -4.38
C GLY A 566 12.19 22.53 -4.92
N VAL A 567 13.21 22.25 -4.10
CA VAL A 567 14.37 21.43 -4.50
C VAL A 567 14.60 20.26 -3.54
N GLY A 568 15.29 19.22 -4.01
CA GLY A 568 15.72 18.05 -3.23
C GLY A 568 14.82 16.81 -3.35
N GLY A 569 13.56 16.97 -3.77
CA GLY A 569 12.59 15.88 -3.85
C GLY A 569 12.98 14.78 -4.84
N LEU A 570 13.57 15.14 -6.00
CA LEU A 570 14.06 14.15 -6.96
C LEU A 570 15.19 13.28 -6.41
N ALA A 571 16.13 13.89 -5.68
CA ALA A 571 17.26 13.18 -5.10
C ALA A 571 16.78 12.20 -4.02
N GLN A 572 15.84 12.64 -3.17
CA GLN A 572 15.25 11.84 -2.11
C GLN A 572 14.54 10.58 -2.67
N ASP A 573 13.66 10.74 -3.67
CA ASP A 573 12.97 9.62 -4.33
C ASP A 573 13.95 8.62 -4.96
N THR A 574 15.06 9.13 -5.53
CA THR A 574 16.06 8.31 -6.22
C THR A 574 16.91 7.51 -5.23
N SER A 575 17.30 8.10 -4.09
CA SER A 575 18.03 7.39 -3.03
C SER A 575 17.20 6.29 -2.36
N GLU A 576 15.91 6.57 -2.11
CA GLU A 576 14.98 5.58 -1.56
C GLU A 576 14.80 4.40 -2.55
N THR A 577 14.89 4.69 -3.85
CA THR A 577 15.10 3.84 -5.05
C THR A 577 15.84 2.50 -4.86
N GLN A 578 16.96 2.54 -4.13
CA GLN A 578 17.99 1.50 -4.17
C GLN A 578 18.30 0.86 -2.80
N SER A 579 17.63 1.32 -1.73
CA SER A 579 17.88 0.88 -0.35
C SER A 579 17.42 -0.56 -0.08
N ASN A 580 18.28 -1.39 0.52
CA ASN A 580 17.89 -2.68 1.11
C ASN A 580 17.21 -2.46 2.50
N VAL A 581 16.71 -3.52 3.14
CA VAL A 581 15.98 -3.43 4.43
C VAL A 581 16.87 -2.88 5.57
N TRP A 582 18.17 -3.16 5.56
CA TRP A 582 19.12 -2.63 6.54
C TRP A 582 19.37 -1.13 6.35
N ASP A 583 19.52 -0.69 5.10
CA ASP A 583 19.66 0.73 4.75
C ASP A 583 18.40 1.53 5.11
N GLN A 584 17.22 0.92 4.96
CA GLN A 584 15.95 1.47 5.44
C GLN A 584 15.97 1.62 6.96
N ALA A 585 16.33 0.56 7.69
CA ALA A 585 16.41 0.59 9.15
C ALA A 585 17.37 1.67 9.67
N ARG A 586 18.53 1.84 9.02
CA ARG A 586 19.48 2.91 9.32
C ARG A 586 18.88 4.29 9.07
N SER A 587 18.19 4.48 7.96
CA SER A 587 17.54 5.74 7.61
C SER A 587 16.51 6.15 8.67
N TYR A 588 15.63 5.23 9.08
CA TYR A 588 14.67 5.47 10.17
C TYR A 588 15.35 5.83 11.50
N PHE A 589 16.48 5.21 11.83
CA PHE A 589 17.23 5.54 13.03
C PHE A 589 17.77 6.98 13.02
N TYR A 590 18.44 7.39 11.93
CA TYR A 590 19.03 8.73 11.85
C TYR A 590 17.98 9.84 11.71
N ALA A 591 16.87 9.53 11.06
CA ALA A 591 15.73 10.39 10.90
C ALA A 591 15.01 10.74 12.22
N SER A 592 15.00 9.81 13.18
CA SER A 592 14.41 10.07 14.51
C SER A 592 15.21 11.15 15.26
N MET A 593 14.56 12.22 15.74
CA MET A 593 15.25 13.28 16.50
C MET A 593 15.97 12.71 17.73
N LYS A 594 17.20 13.18 18.00
CA LYS A 594 17.93 12.85 19.24
C LYS A 594 17.13 13.40 20.44
N LYS A 595 16.74 12.54 21.37
CA LYS A 595 15.93 12.93 22.53
C LYS A 595 16.82 13.49 23.64
N ASN A 596 16.36 14.55 24.29
CA ASN A 596 17.02 15.15 25.46
C ASN A 596 16.19 14.87 26.73
N ARG A 597 16.78 15.04 27.92
CA ARG A 597 16.13 14.74 29.21
C ARG A 597 14.76 15.41 29.40
N GLY A 598 14.51 16.58 28.80
CA GLY A 598 13.24 17.31 28.90
C GLY A 598 12.10 16.77 28.03
N THR A 599 12.38 16.12 26.89
CA THR A 599 11.36 15.47 26.04
C THR A 599 11.07 14.03 26.45
N LYS A 600 11.91 13.45 27.32
CA LYS A 600 11.80 12.08 27.86
C LYS A 600 10.62 11.91 28.83
N SER A 601 10.28 12.93 29.61
CA SER A 601 9.24 12.86 30.65
C SER A 601 7.82 12.72 30.09
N ALA A 602 7.60 13.00 28.80
CA ALA A 602 6.28 12.91 28.16
C ALA A 602 5.87 11.48 27.76
N GLU A 603 6.81 10.52 27.69
CA GLU A 603 6.55 9.17 27.15
C GLU A 603 6.58 8.04 28.22
N GLY A 604 6.74 8.40 29.49
CA GLY A 604 6.70 7.47 30.64
C GLY A 604 8.07 7.16 31.26
N ASN A 605 8.05 6.65 32.50
CA ASN A 605 9.26 6.22 33.22
C ASN A 605 9.85 4.96 32.53
N ASP A 606 11.18 4.91 32.34
CA ASP A 606 11.93 3.82 31.71
C ASP A 606 11.61 3.50 30.22
N PHE A 607 11.11 4.47 29.45
CA PHE A 607 10.95 4.31 28.00
C PHE A 607 12.25 4.58 27.22
N PHE A 608 12.73 3.58 26.45
CA PHE A 608 13.88 3.71 25.54
C PHE A 608 13.56 3.11 24.17
N ALA A 609 13.47 3.95 23.14
CA ALA A 609 13.19 3.49 21.78
C ALA A 609 14.33 2.60 21.26
N THR A 610 14.01 1.39 20.84
CA THR A 610 14.97 0.45 20.23
C THR A 610 15.51 1.03 18.92
N PRO A 611 16.84 1.08 18.70
CA PRO A 611 17.39 1.45 17.41
C PRO A 611 16.84 0.56 16.29
N HIS A 612 16.40 1.12 15.17
CA HIS A 612 15.75 0.36 14.11
C HIS A 612 16.57 -0.84 13.58
N PRO A 613 17.89 -0.73 13.32
CA PRO A 613 18.69 -1.90 12.93
C PRO A 613 18.73 -3.00 14.00
N VAL A 614 18.75 -2.64 15.28
CA VAL A 614 18.67 -3.59 16.40
C VAL A 614 17.27 -4.23 16.45
N GLY A 615 16.21 -3.44 16.23
CA GLY A 615 14.84 -3.96 16.16
C GLY A 615 14.64 -4.96 15.01
N LEU A 616 15.20 -4.68 13.83
CA LEU A 616 15.23 -5.62 12.71
C LEU A 616 15.98 -6.91 13.08
N PHE A 617 17.13 -6.79 13.74
CA PHE A 617 17.91 -7.92 14.21
C PHE A 617 17.12 -8.82 15.19
N LEU A 618 16.37 -8.23 16.13
CA LEU A 618 15.48 -8.98 17.03
C LEU A 618 14.44 -9.82 16.28
N VAL A 619 13.82 -9.23 15.25
CA VAL A 619 12.82 -9.93 14.41
C VAL A 619 13.47 -11.07 13.63
N MET A 620 14.70 -10.90 13.13
CA MET A 620 15.45 -11.99 12.47
C MET A 620 15.78 -13.14 13.43
N LEU A 621 16.21 -12.83 14.67
CA LEU A 621 16.46 -13.82 15.71
C LEU A 621 15.20 -14.62 16.10
N ALA A 622 14.03 -14.02 15.95
CA ALA A 622 12.74 -14.67 16.21
C ALA A 622 12.40 -15.78 15.20
N LYS A 623 13.14 -15.89 14.07
CA LYS A 623 12.99 -16.92 13.02
C LYS A 623 11.54 -17.19 12.63
N LEU A 624 10.81 -16.12 12.35
CA LEU A 624 9.40 -16.17 12.01
C LEU A 624 9.16 -16.93 10.71
N LYS A 625 8.08 -17.70 10.66
CA LYS A 625 7.62 -18.42 9.47
C LYS A 625 6.32 -17.80 8.94
N PRO A 626 6.02 -17.90 7.63
CA PRO A 626 4.71 -17.52 7.10
C PRO A 626 3.56 -18.19 7.89
N GLY A 627 2.52 -17.43 8.21
CA GLY A 627 1.37 -17.88 9.01
C GLY A 627 1.62 -18.02 10.51
N SER A 628 2.85 -17.77 10.98
CA SER A 628 3.16 -17.73 12.40
C SER A 628 2.59 -16.47 13.09
N SER A 629 2.77 -16.37 14.40
CA SER A 629 2.22 -15.28 15.21
C SER A 629 3.32 -14.64 16.07
N LEU A 630 3.42 -13.31 16.04
CA LEU A 630 4.36 -12.52 16.84
C LEU A 630 3.58 -11.65 17.83
N LEU A 631 4.03 -11.65 19.09
CA LEU A 631 3.61 -10.69 20.10
C LEU A 631 4.76 -9.72 20.38
N GLU A 632 4.45 -8.44 20.41
CA GLU A 632 5.32 -7.41 20.97
C GLU A 632 4.61 -6.69 22.13
N PRO A 633 4.97 -7.02 23.38
CA PRO A 633 4.55 -6.26 24.54
C PRO A 633 5.44 -5.02 24.73
N SER A 634 4.87 -3.96 25.32
CA SER A 634 5.58 -2.69 25.54
C SER A 634 6.18 -2.15 24.24
N VAL A 635 5.36 -2.17 23.18
CA VAL A 635 5.75 -1.88 21.78
C VAL A 635 6.35 -0.49 21.58
N GLY A 636 6.04 0.47 22.46
CA GLY A 636 6.66 1.78 22.42
C GLY A 636 6.29 2.56 21.17
N THR A 637 7.29 2.97 20.39
CA THR A 637 7.09 3.61 19.08
C THR A 637 6.93 2.62 17.92
N GLY A 638 7.02 1.31 18.17
CA GLY A 638 6.90 0.26 17.14
C GLY A 638 8.19 -0.09 16.41
N ASN A 639 9.36 0.28 16.96
CA ASN A 639 10.66 0.14 16.29
C ASN A 639 11.14 -1.32 16.13
N ILE A 640 10.51 -2.29 16.80
CA ILE A 640 10.71 -3.72 16.55
C ILE A 640 9.55 -4.24 15.69
N ALA A 641 8.31 -3.96 16.08
CA ALA A 641 7.09 -4.48 15.46
C ALA A 641 6.96 -4.15 13.97
N MET A 642 7.41 -2.97 13.55
CA MET A 642 7.33 -2.55 12.14
C MET A 642 8.15 -3.45 11.20
N TRP A 643 9.17 -4.13 11.71
CA TRP A 643 10.01 -5.05 10.93
C TRP A 643 9.39 -6.44 10.81
N CYS A 644 8.26 -6.70 11.49
CA CYS A 644 7.55 -7.96 11.39
C CYS A 644 7.06 -8.20 9.95
N PRO A 645 7.35 -9.37 9.33
CA PRO A 645 6.89 -9.69 7.98
C PRO A 645 5.36 -9.69 7.84
N ASN A 646 4.85 -9.19 6.70
CA ASN A 646 3.41 -9.04 6.43
C ASN A 646 2.60 -10.34 6.51
N ASN A 647 3.27 -11.48 6.32
CA ASN A 647 2.69 -12.83 6.41
C ASN A 647 2.72 -13.45 7.83
N VAL A 648 2.99 -12.66 8.87
CA VAL A 648 2.98 -13.06 10.28
C VAL A 648 1.87 -12.31 11.01
N ALA A 649 1.05 -13.00 11.80
CA ALA A 649 0.02 -12.35 12.60
C ALA A 649 0.67 -11.57 13.77
N LEU A 650 0.62 -10.24 13.72
CA LEU A 650 1.23 -9.36 14.72
C LEU A 650 0.20 -8.92 15.77
N THR A 651 0.56 -9.04 17.06
CA THR A 651 -0.14 -8.41 18.18
C THR A 651 0.80 -7.45 18.89
N CYS A 652 0.36 -6.21 19.09
CA CYS A 652 1.09 -5.17 19.80
C CYS A 652 0.30 -4.74 21.03
N ILE A 653 1.00 -4.65 22.17
CA ILE A 653 0.42 -4.20 23.44
C ILE A 653 1.17 -2.96 23.91
N GLU A 654 0.44 -1.89 24.15
CA GLU A 654 0.98 -0.65 24.71
C GLU A 654 0.07 -0.14 25.83
N GLN A 655 0.68 0.26 26.95
CA GLN A 655 -0.04 0.84 28.08
C GLN A 655 -0.16 2.36 27.97
N SER A 656 0.82 3.00 27.32
CA SER A 656 0.83 4.45 27.14
C SER A 656 -0.11 4.85 26.02
N TYR A 657 -1.12 5.63 26.36
CA TYR A 657 -2.07 6.12 25.37
C TYR A 657 -1.38 6.95 24.27
N ASP A 658 -0.37 7.74 24.62
CA ASP A 658 0.34 8.60 23.65
C ASP A 658 1.19 7.81 22.66
N LEU A 659 1.83 6.73 23.12
CA LEU A 659 2.59 5.83 22.26
C LEU A 659 1.65 4.95 21.42
N PHE A 660 0.54 4.46 22.02
CA PHE A 660 -0.46 3.64 21.34
C PHE A 660 -1.08 4.34 20.10
N LYS A 661 -1.14 5.67 20.07
CA LYS A 661 -1.62 6.41 18.89
C LYS A 661 -0.65 6.36 17.72
N LYS A 662 0.65 6.37 18.01
CA LYS A 662 1.72 6.45 17.01
C LYS A 662 2.02 5.08 16.41
N ILE A 663 1.84 4.00 17.17
CA ILE A 663 2.20 2.64 16.72
C ILE A 663 1.38 2.18 15.52
N GLU A 664 0.11 2.57 15.41
CA GLU A 664 -0.73 2.21 14.24
C GLU A 664 -0.15 2.83 12.95
N LEU A 665 0.37 4.06 13.04
CA LEU A 665 1.08 4.72 11.94
C LEU A 665 2.43 4.08 11.64
N THR A 666 3.23 3.76 12.67
CA THR A 666 4.56 3.18 12.45
C THR A 666 4.49 1.78 11.84
N ILE A 667 3.57 0.95 12.33
CA ILE A 667 3.45 -0.45 11.91
C ILE A 667 2.70 -0.55 10.56
N ASN A 668 1.77 0.38 10.27
CA ASN A 668 1.05 0.56 8.99
C ASN A 668 0.75 -0.73 8.20
N ARG A 669 0.19 -1.70 8.90
CA ARG A 669 -0.32 -2.96 8.36
C ARG A 669 -1.42 -3.47 9.27
N ARG A 670 -2.12 -4.50 8.81
CA ARG A 670 -3.07 -5.21 9.66
C ARG A 670 -2.35 -5.89 10.82
N ALA A 671 -2.60 -5.42 12.04
CA ALA A 671 -2.13 -5.98 13.30
C ALA A 671 -3.23 -5.87 14.36
N THR A 672 -3.09 -6.61 15.46
CA THR A 672 -3.97 -6.50 16.63
C THR A 672 -3.33 -5.55 17.64
N PHE A 673 -3.89 -4.36 17.80
CA PHE A 673 -3.44 -3.37 18.76
C PHE A 673 -4.29 -3.46 20.04
N LYS A 674 -3.66 -3.56 21.21
CA LYS A 674 -4.34 -3.57 22.50
C LYS A 674 -3.78 -2.48 23.41
N HIS A 675 -4.61 -1.50 23.75
CA HIS A 675 -4.29 -0.48 24.75
C HIS A 675 -4.56 -1.04 26.15
N GLN A 676 -3.55 -1.65 26.75
CA GLN A 676 -3.60 -2.28 28.07
C GLN A 676 -2.17 -2.52 28.59
N SER A 677 -2.04 -2.82 29.88
CA SER A 677 -0.78 -3.34 30.41
C SER A 677 -0.47 -4.73 29.83
N PHE A 678 0.82 -5.08 29.77
CA PHE A 678 1.19 -6.44 29.37
C PHE A 678 0.79 -7.44 30.45
N GLU A 679 0.81 -7.03 31.71
CA GLU A 679 0.44 -7.75 32.91
C GLU A 679 -1.02 -8.25 32.87
N ASP A 680 -1.92 -7.49 32.24
CA ASP A 680 -3.33 -7.86 32.06
C ASP A 680 -3.57 -8.79 30.86
N HIS A 681 -2.57 -9.00 30.00
CA HIS A 681 -2.70 -9.87 28.84
C HIS A 681 -2.82 -11.35 29.28
N ASN A 682 -3.97 -11.97 29.02
CA ASN A 682 -4.24 -13.32 29.50
C ASN A 682 -3.35 -14.36 28.80
N ILE A 683 -2.69 -15.22 29.59
CA ILE A 683 -1.77 -16.29 29.15
C ILE A 683 -2.39 -17.34 28.23
N ILE A 684 -3.72 -17.40 28.11
CA ILE A 684 -4.42 -18.25 27.13
C ILE A 684 -4.06 -17.88 25.69
N ASN A 685 -3.69 -16.63 25.43
CA ASN A 685 -3.22 -16.19 24.12
C ASN A 685 -1.81 -16.74 23.87
N LYS A 686 -1.65 -17.58 22.84
CA LYS A 686 -0.37 -18.22 22.50
C LYS A 686 0.21 -17.71 21.17
N TYR A 687 1.52 -17.49 21.16
CA TYR A 687 2.27 -16.91 20.04
C TYR A 687 3.42 -17.80 19.61
N SER A 688 3.81 -17.71 18.35
CA SER A 688 4.96 -18.44 17.81
C SER A 688 6.26 -17.81 18.29
N SER A 689 6.30 -16.49 18.39
CA SER A 689 7.43 -15.78 18.98
C SER A 689 6.94 -14.56 19.77
N VAL A 690 7.76 -14.10 20.70
CA VAL A 690 7.59 -12.81 21.41
C VAL A 690 8.89 -12.03 21.29
N THR A 691 8.83 -10.79 20.80
CA THR A 691 9.97 -9.87 20.75
C THR A 691 9.70 -8.70 21.68
N LEU A 692 10.66 -8.31 22.52
CA LEU A 692 10.42 -7.21 23.47
C LEU A 692 11.67 -6.44 23.88
N ASN A 693 11.47 -5.14 24.10
CA ASN A 693 12.33 -4.29 24.92
C ASN A 693 11.50 -3.84 26.14
N PRO A 694 11.48 -4.63 27.23
CA PRO A 694 10.61 -4.39 28.37
C PRO A 694 11.09 -3.18 29.20
N PRO A 695 10.21 -2.56 30.01
CA PRO A 695 10.65 -1.67 31.07
C PRO A 695 11.58 -2.42 32.04
N PHE A 696 12.70 -1.81 32.42
CA PHE A 696 13.72 -2.51 33.22
C PHE A 696 13.34 -2.56 34.70
N GLY A 697 12.89 -1.44 35.28
CA GLY A 697 12.64 -1.31 36.71
C GLY A 697 13.92 -1.49 37.54
N SER A 698 13.79 -1.39 38.86
CA SER A 698 14.94 -1.47 39.77
C SER A 698 15.65 -2.83 39.67
N GLY A 699 16.95 -2.80 39.32
CA GLY A 699 17.79 -3.98 39.18
C GLY A 699 17.28 -5.01 38.15
N GLY A 700 16.57 -4.57 37.10
CA GLY A 700 16.04 -5.42 36.02
C GLY A 700 14.84 -6.28 36.42
N LYS A 701 14.19 -6.00 37.55
CA LYS A 701 13.09 -6.83 38.07
C LYS A 701 11.91 -6.92 37.09
N LEU A 702 11.45 -5.78 36.55
CA LEU A 702 10.30 -5.74 35.64
C LEU A 702 10.63 -6.44 34.32
N ALA A 703 11.83 -6.22 33.78
CA ALA A 703 12.29 -6.93 32.58
C ALA A 703 12.26 -8.45 32.76
N ALA A 704 12.71 -8.93 33.92
CA ALA A 704 12.70 -10.36 34.23
C ALA A 704 11.26 -10.92 34.31
N GLU A 705 10.34 -10.22 34.96
CA GLU A 705 8.92 -10.61 35.04
C GLU A 705 8.25 -10.64 33.66
N HIS A 706 8.54 -9.65 32.81
CA HIS A 706 8.07 -9.59 31.42
C HIS A 706 8.64 -10.75 30.58
N VAL A 707 9.92 -11.09 30.73
CA VAL A 707 10.53 -12.26 30.07
C VAL A 707 9.86 -13.56 30.52
N LYS A 708 9.66 -13.75 31.83
CA LYS A 708 8.95 -14.92 32.38
C LYS A 708 7.56 -15.07 31.75
N LYS A 709 6.78 -13.99 31.76
CA LYS A 709 5.43 -14.00 31.18
C LYS A 709 5.44 -14.26 29.67
N SER A 710 6.41 -13.70 28.95
CA SER A 710 6.59 -13.92 27.52
C SER A 710 6.85 -15.39 27.19
N CYS A 711 7.66 -16.10 27.99
CA CYS A 711 7.87 -17.54 27.85
C CYS A 711 6.56 -18.33 28.00
N LEU A 712 5.69 -17.94 28.94
CA LEU A 712 4.39 -18.58 29.14
C LEU A 712 3.43 -18.37 27.95
N HIS A 713 3.60 -17.29 27.18
CA HIS A 713 2.84 -17.03 25.96
C HIS A 713 3.31 -17.85 24.74
N LEU A 714 4.44 -18.56 24.81
CA LEU A 714 4.96 -19.30 23.65
C LEU A 714 4.15 -20.56 23.33
N LYS A 715 3.96 -20.82 22.03
CA LYS A 715 3.68 -22.16 21.48
C LYS A 715 4.93 -23.04 21.61
N GLN A 716 4.75 -24.36 21.51
CA GLN A 716 5.90 -25.26 21.41
C GLN A 716 6.80 -24.87 20.23
N LEU A 717 8.13 -25.00 20.40
CA LEU A 717 9.15 -24.55 19.44
C LEU A 717 9.16 -23.03 19.19
N GLY A 718 8.45 -22.26 20.00
CA GLY A 718 8.41 -20.80 19.89
C GLY A 718 9.61 -20.11 20.52
N ARG A 719 9.85 -18.84 20.17
CA ARG A 719 11.01 -18.06 20.65
C ARG A 719 10.63 -16.79 21.40
N VAL A 720 11.28 -16.52 22.53
CA VAL A 720 11.33 -15.17 23.13
C VAL A 720 12.65 -14.53 22.73
N VAL A 721 12.63 -13.31 22.23
CA VAL A 721 13.82 -12.49 21.95
C VAL A 721 13.68 -11.18 22.72
N ALA A 722 14.49 -10.99 23.75
CA ALA A 722 14.34 -9.87 24.68
C ALA A 722 15.63 -9.05 24.84
N ILE A 723 15.51 -7.73 24.88
CA ILE A 723 16.58 -6.84 25.37
C ILE A 723 16.48 -6.78 26.89
N VAL A 724 17.59 -7.02 27.58
CA VAL A 724 17.65 -6.95 29.05
C VAL A 724 18.91 -6.22 29.52
N PRO A 725 18.93 -5.66 30.75
CA PRO A 725 20.16 -5.11 31.32
C PRO A 725 21.27 -6.16 31.39
N ASP A 726 22.48 -5.80 30.98
CA ASP A 726 23.64 -6.68 31.08
C ASP A 726 24.33 -6.51 32.43
N THR A 727 23.81 -7.22 33.44
CA THR A 727 24.32 -7.17 34.82
C THR A 727 24.24 -8.55 35.48
N ALA A 728 25.15 -8.83 36.40
CA ALA A 728 25.14 -10.08 37.17
C ALA A 728 23.85 -10.28 37.99
N GLN A 729 23.17 -9.19 38.38
CA GLN A 729 21.86 -9.28 39.06
C GLN A 729 20.77 -9.77 38.09
N MET A 730 20.78 -9.30 36.84
CA MET A 730 19.84 -9.77 35.82
C MET A 730 20.05 -11.25 35.51
N ASP A 731 21.30 -11.71 35.40
CA ASP A 731 21.62 -13.12 35.16
C ASP A 731 21.05 -14.03 36.24
N LYS A 732 21.25 -13.67 37.51
CA LYS A 732 20.65 -14.38 38.65
C LYS A 732 19.12 -14.44 38.59
N ARG A 733 18.46 -13.39 38.10
CA ARG A 733 16.99 -13.37 37.92
C ARG A 733 16.55 -14.29 36.80
N ILE A 734 17.27 -14.29 35.67
CA ILE A 734 16.98 -15.16 34.53
C ILE A 734 17.14 -16.64 34.93
N ASP A 735 18.24 -17.00 35.62
CA ASP A 735 18.46 -18.36 36.11
C ASP A 735 17.33 -18.83 37.04
N LYS A 736 16.86 -17.93 37.91
CA LYS A 736 15.73 -18.19 38.79
C LYS A 736 14.45 -18.44 37.99
N ILE A 737 14.15 -17.60 37.02
CA ILE A 737 12.96 -17.71 36.17
C ILE A 737 12.95 -19.00 35.36
N VAL A 738 14.08 -19.41 34.79
CA VAL A 738 14.18 -20.68 34.05
C VAL A 738 13.85 -21.87 34.96
N LYS A 739 14.30 -21.84 36.22
CA LYS A 739 13.95 -22.88 37.22
C LYS A 739 12.46 -22.86 37.57
N GLU A 740 11.88 -21.69 37.80
CA GLU A 740 10.45 -21.54 38.08
C GLU A 740 9.57 -22.00 36.90
N LEU A 741 9.90 -21.58 35.67
CA LEU A 741 9.17 -22.00 34.46
C LEU A 741 9.20 -23.51 34.28
N ARG A 742 10.32 -24.17 34.58
CA ARG A 742 10.44 -25.64 34.55
C ARG A 742 9.53 -26.31 35.58
N GLN A 743 9.36 -25.72 36.76
CA GLN A 743 8.42 -26.22 37.79
C GLN A 743 6.96 -26.08 37.31
N ASP A 744 6.66 -25.01 36.57
CA ASP A 744 5.34 -24.75 35.98
C ASP A 744 5.09 -25.55 34.67
N GLY A 745 5.96 -26.49 34.31
CA GLY A 745 5.86 -27.30 33.08
C GLY A 745 6.22 -26.58 31.79
N CYS A 746 6.77 -25.36 31.87
CA CYS A 746 7.24 -24.57 30.73
C CYS A 746 8.75 -24.75 30.54
N PHE A 747 9.15 -25.72 29.72
CA PHE A 747 10.56 -25.98 29.42
C PHE A 747 11.09 -25.01 28.36
N VAL A 748 11.97 -24.10 28.78
CA VAL A 748 12.67 -23.15 27.91
C VAL A 748 14.19 -23.29 28.05
N ASN A 749 14.90 -23.13 26.93
CA ASN A 749 16.37 -23.14 26.88
C ASN A 749 16.88 -21.85 26.25
N MET A 750 17.91 -21.24 26.85
CA MET A 750 18.59 -20.08 26.26
C MET A 750 19.45 -20.58 25.11
N ILE A 751 19.17 -20.09 23.90
CA ILE A 751 19.85 -20.50 22.66
C ILE A 751 20.68 -19.38 22.04
N GLY A 752 20.60 -18.17 22.58
CA GLY A 752 21.37 -17.01 22.10
C GLY A 752 21.52 -15.94 23.17
N CYS A 753 22.71 -15.35 23.23
CA CYS A 753 23.05 -14.21 24.08
C CYS A 753 23.98 -13.27 23.29
N TYR A 754 23.54 -12.04 23.07
CA TYR A 754 24.24 -11.05 22.24
C TYR A 754 24.50 -9.79 23.05
N SER A 755 25.74 -9.53 23.42
CA SER A 755 26.11 -8.33 24.19
C SER A 755 26.04 -7.09 23.31
N LEU A 756 25.40 -6.01 23.79
CA LEU A 756 25.27 -4.76 23.05
C LEU A 756 26.17 -3.66 23.66
N PRO A 757 26.75 -2.78 22.85
CA PRO A 757 27.61 -1.71 23.32
C PRO A 757 26.81 -0.61 24.02
N SER A 758 27.50 0.18 24.86
CA SER A 758 26.85 1.29 25.61
C SER A 758 26.26 2.38 24.71
N VAL A 759 26.75 2.49 23.46
CA VAL A 759 26.26 3.44 22.46
C VAL A 759 24.84 3.12 21.96
N THR A 760 24.38 1.86 22.11
CA THR A 760 23.11 1.37 21.54
C THR A 760 21.93 2.29 21.81
N PHE A 761 21.77 2.77 23.04
CA PHE A 761 20.63 3.58 23.46
C PHE A 761 21.01 5.05 23.76
N GLU A 762 22.16 5.51 23.28
CA GLU A 762 22.67 6.87 23.58
C GLU A 762 21.70 7.95 23.07
N ARG A 763 21.15 7.79 21.85
CA ARG A 763 20.13 8.71 21.30
C ARG A 763 18.78 8.66 22.04
N ALA A 764 18.54 7.62 22.85
CA ALA A 764 17.41 7.50 23.76
C ALA A 764 17.73 8.01 25.18
N ALA A 765 18.87 8.72 25.35
CA ALA A 765 19.32 9.32 26.60
C ALA A 765 19.57 8.31 27.74
N THR A 766 20.20 7.17 27.42
CA THR A 766 20.76 6.21 28.39
C THR A 766 22.03 5.55 27.87
N SER A 767 22.90 5.13 28.79
CA SER A 767 24.14 4.39 28.51
C SER A 767 24.19 3.06 29.26
N VAL A 768 23.02 2.58 29.73
CA VAL A 768 22.91 1.28 30.41
C VAL A 768 23.35 0.19 29.44
N LYS A 769 24.33 -0.63 29.87
CA LYS A 769 24.74 -1.82 29.10
C LYS A 769 23.59 -2.81 29.04
N THR A 770 23.34 -3.35 27.85
CA THR A 770 22.24 -4.26 27.57
C THR A 770 22.73 -5.46 26.77
N LYS A 771 21.95 -6.54 26.78
CA LYS A 771 22.15 -7.69 25.91
C LYS A 771 20.83 -8.21 25.37
N ILE A 772 20.88 -8.93 24.26
CA ILE A 772 19.74 -9.65 23.70
C ILE A 772 19.83 -11.09 24.17
N ILE A 773 18.75 -11.63 24.73
CA ILE A 773 18.62 -13.04 25.08
C ILE A 773 17.56 -13.70 24.21
N VAL A 774 17.83 -14.95 23.80
CA VAL A 774 16.91 -15.76 22.98
C VAL A 774 16.58 -17.04 23.73
N PHE A 775 15.31 -17.23 24.07
CA PHE A 775 14.80 -18.49 24.60
C PHE A 775 14.03 -19.27 23.53
N LEU A 776 14.18 -20.59 23.52
CA LEU A 776 13.35 -21.52 22.75
C LEU A 776 12.52 -22.39 23.69
N ARG A 777 11.21 -22.50 23.43
CA ARG A 777 10.34 -23.45 24.15
C ARG A 777 10.47 -24.84 23.56
N SER A 778 10.82 -25.82 24.39
CA SER A 778 10.94 -27.22 23.97
C SER A 778 9.58 -27.86 23.67
N PRO A 779 9.50 -28.84 22.74
CA PRO A 779 8.28 -29.61 22.51
C PRO A 779 8.05 -30.63 23.64
N GLU A 780 6.79 -30.90 23.99
CA GLU A 780 6.44 -31.93 24.98
C GLU A 780 6.26 -33.30 24.30
N PRO A 781 6.56 -34.43 24.97
CA PRO A 781 7.12 -34.57 26.33
C PRO A 781 8.66 -34.41 26.38
N TYR A 782 9.29 -34.08 25.25
CA TYR A 782 10.74 -34.04 25.06
C TYR A 782 11.46 -32.83 25.72
N GLY A 783 10.83 -32.18 26.71
CA GLY A 783 11.35 -30.98 27.39
C GLY A 783 12.76 -31.15 27.99
N ARG A 784 13.22 -32.39 28.17
CA ARG A 784 14.56 -32.76 28.67
C ARG A 784 15.62 -33.00 27.58
N LEU A 785 15.27 -33.09 26.30
CA LEU A 785 16.12 -33.69 25.25
C LEU A 785 16.75 -32.68 24.27
N MET A 786 16.57 -31.38 24.46
CA MET A 786 17.17 -30.36 23.59
C MET A 786 18.18 -29.50 24.37
N ASP A 787 19.35 -30.05 24.66
CA ASP A 787 20.55 -29.26 25.01
C ASP A 787 21.07 -28.58 23.74
N ILE A 788 20.37 -27.52 23.32
CA ILE A 788 20.81 -26.68 22.22
C ILE A 788 21.86 -25.73 22.79
N PRO A 789 23.11 -25.75 22.27
CA PRO A 789 24.15 -24.85 22.75
C PRO A 789 23.73 -23.39 22.55
N CYS A 790 23.91 -22.59 23.59
CA CYS A 790 23.68 -21.15 23.52
C CYS A 790 24.75 -20.51 22.65
N LYS A 791 24.33 -19.79 21.60
CA LYS A 791 25.24 -18.96 20.82
C LYS A 791 25.57 -17.69 21.60
N PHE A 792 26.84 -17.36 21.71
CA PHE A 792 27.32 -16.11 22.30
C PHE A 792 27.97 -15.27 21.21
N GLU A 793 27.59 -14.00 21.13
CA GLU A 793 28.22 -13.02 20.25
C GLU A 793 28.39 -11.72 21.02
N ASP A 794 29.52 -11.05 20.83
CA ASP A 794 29.85 -9.83 21.56
C ASP A 794 29.99 -8.65 20.61
N PHE A 795 29.03 -7.71 20.67
CA PHE A 795 29.09 -6.44 19.95
C PHE A 795 29.54 -5.28 20.84
N SER A 796 29.98 -5.55 22.08
CA SER A 796 30.35 -4.50 23.04
C SER A 796 31.61 -3.71 22.65
N TRP A 797 32.37 -4.20 21.65
CA TRP A 797 33.52 -3.53 21.06
C TRP A 797 33.15 -2.36 20.14
N CYS A 798 31.91 -2.27 19.66
CA CYS A 798 31.51 -1.16 18.79
C CYS A 798 31.42 0.14 19.59
N GLU A 799 32.11 1.18 19.13
CA GLU A 799 32.14 2.50 19.77
C GLU A 799 31.10 3.45 19.14
N THR A 800 30.74 3.21 17.89
CA THR A 800 29.76 4.02 17.15
C THR A 800 28.50 3.23 16.76
N HIS A 801 27.39 3.95 16.53
CA HIS A 801 26.17 3.36 15.98
C HIS A 801 26.43 2.69 14.61
N GLU A 802 27.32 3.28 13.80
CA GLU A 802 27.64 2.80 12.46
C GLU A 802 28.35 1.44 12.49
N GLU A 803 29.33 1.29 13.39
CA GLU A 803 30.00 0.01 13.66
C GLU A 803 29.02 -1.04 14.16
N LEU A 804 28.17 -0.68 15.14
CA LEU A 804 27.15 -1.59 15.66
C LEU A 804 26.21 -2.08 14.55
N PHE A 805 25.68 -1.16 13.73
CA PHE A 805 24.73 -1.50 12.67
C PHE A 805 25.35 -2.36 11.59
N THR A 806 26.63 -2.13 11.28
CA THR A 806 27.39 -2.96 10.34
C THR A 806 27.62 -4.36 10.92
N ALA A 807 28.06 -4.45 12.18
CA ALA A 807 28.34 -5.72 12.84
C ALA A 807 27.08 -6.61 12.97
N VAL A 808 25.94 -6.06 13.39
CA VAL A 808 24.69 -6.86 13.49
C VAL A 808 24.17 -7.28 12.11
N LYS A 809 24.35 -6.44 11.09
CA LYS A 809 24.00 -6.78 9.70
C LYS A 809 24.84 -7.95 9.20
N GLU A 810 26.16 -7.84 9.27
CA GLU A 810 27.09 -8.87 8.83
C GLU A 810 26.85 -10.19 9.57
N TYR A 811 26.65 -10.12 10.90
CA TYR A 811 26.28 -11.30 11.66
C TYR A 811 25.01 -11.95 11.14
N ALA A 812 23.95 -11.15 10.90
CA ALA A 812 22.68 -11.67 10.41
C ALA A 812 22.79 -12.28 9.00
N GLU A 813 23.51 -11.62 8.09
CA GLU A 813 23.74 -12.09 6.72
C GLU A 813 24.60 -13.36 6.68
N CYS A 814 25.53 -13.54 7.62
CA CYS A 814 26.38 -14.74 7.68
C CYS A 814 25.71 -15.91 8.44
N ASN A 815 24.93 -15.63 9.49
CA ASN A 815 24.51 -16.66 10.45
C ASN A 815 23.00 -16.92 10.49
N LEU A 816 22.19 -16.03 9.91
CA LEU A 816 20.73 -16.13 9.91
C LEU A 816 20.16 -16.26 8.48
N SER A 817 21.02 -16.27 7.46
CA SER A 817 20.68 -16.27 6.02
C SER A 817 20.16 -17.61 5.45
N ASP A 818 19.82 -18.59 6.29
CA ASP A 818 18.84 -19.62 5.92
C ASP A 818 17.43 -19.02 5.67
N GLN A 819 17.26 -17.73 5.96
CA GLN A 819 16.15 -16.90 5.54
C GLN A 819 16.64 -15.72 4.67
N GLU A 820 17.37 -15.99 3.59
CA GLU A 820 16.98 -15.28 2.37
C GLU A 820 15.50 -15.61 2.13
N VAL A 821 14.65 -14.69 2.59
CA VAL A 821 13.51 -14.32 1.77
C VAL A 821 14.11 -14.09 0.39
N LYS A 822 13.96 -15.07 -0.51
CA LYS A 822 14.29 -14.96 -1.93
C LYS A 822 13.47 -13.81 -2.52
N PHE A 823 13.91 -12.59 -2.27
CA PHE A 823 13.57 -11.41 -3.03
C PHE A 823 14.45 -11.44 -4.26
N GLY A 824 13.92 -12.01 -5.35
CA GLY A 824 14.45 -11.74 -6.68
C GLY A 824 15.59 -12.63 -7.16
N LYS A 825 15.42 -13.96 -7.15
CA LYS A 825 15.97 -14.84 -8.19
C LYS A 825 15.10 -16.10 -8.29
N VAL A 826 14.27 -16.15 -9.33
CA VAL A 826 13.71 -17.42 -9.82
C VAL A 826 14.75 -17.96 -10.79
N ASP A 827 15.73 -18.68 -10.27
CA ASP A 827 16.35 -19.70 -11.11
C ASP A 827 15.29 -20.79 -11.28
N THR A 828 15.09 -21.17 -12.54
CA THR A 828 14.23 -22.28 -12.97
C THR A 828 14.35 -23.45 -12.00
N VAL A 829 13.20 -23.94 -11.53
CA VAL A 829 13.06 -25.07 -10.61
C VAL A 829 13.89 -26.26 -11.11
N GLN A 830 15.08 -26.43 -10.57
CA GLN A 830 15.59 -27.76 -10.22
C GLN A 830 15.19 -28.00 -8.77
N ALA A 831 14.57 -29.15 -8.53
CA ALA A 831 14.15 -29.57 -7.20
C ALA A 831 15.35 -29.47 -6.23
N PRO A 832 15.13 -28.97 -4.99
CA PRO A 832 16.21 -28.95 -4.01
C PRO A 832 16.65 -30.39 -3.74
N SER A 833 17.95 -30.65 -3.89
CA SER A 833 18.56 -31.87 -3.35
C SER A 833 18.44 -31.80 -1.83
N ILE A 834 17.51 -32.56 -1.28
CA ILE A 834 17.41 -32.80 0.15
C ILE A 834 18.64 -33.62 0.53
N ASP A 835 19.50 -33.09 1.40
CA ASP A 835 20.51 -33.91 2.07
C ASP A 835 19.78 -34.80 3.10
N MET A 836 19.50 -36.03 2.66
CA MET A 836 18.79 -37.05 3.43
C MET A 836 19.58 -37.53 4.66
N ASN A 837 20.84 -37.12 4.82
CA ASN A 837 21.70 -37.57 5.93
C ASN A 837 21.45 -36.82 7.25
N ALA A 838 20.66 -35.75 7.26
CA ALA A 838 20.51 -34.86 8.43
C ALA A 838 19.19 -35.02 9.22
N LEU A 839 18.35 -36.03 8.91
CA LEU A 839 17.10 -36.30 9.62
C LEU A 839 17.11 -37.70 10.26
N PRO A 840 16.63 -37.89 11.50
CA PRO A 840 16.46 -39.23 12.06
C PRO A 840 15.44 -40.00 11.23
N VAL A 841 15.92 -40.96 10.44
CA VAL A 841 15.17 -41.81 9.49
C VAL A 841 13.95 -42.51 10.13
N GLN A 842 13.90 -42.62 11.46
CA GLN A 842 12.81 -43.23 12.21
C GLN A 842 11.46 -42.51 12.11
N ILE A 843 11.41 -41.19 11.91
CA ILE A 843 10.13 -40.43 12.00
C ILE A 843 9.27 -40.61 10.74
N PHE A 844 9.88 -40.87 9.57
CA PHE A 844 9.15 -41.04 8.31
C PHE A 844 8.70 -42.49 8.04
N LEU A 845 9.38 -43.47 8.62
CA LEU A 845 9.13 -44.90 8.33
C LEU A 845 8.09 -45.55 9.26
N GLU A 846 7.78 -44.96 10.41
CA GLU A 846 6.87 -45.54 11.41
C GLU A 846 5.46 -45.88 10.86
N PRO A 847 4.80 -45.00 10.07
CA PRO A 847 3.50 -45.30 9.50
C PRO A 847 3.55 -46.46 8.50
N ILE A 848 4.62 -46.56 7.71
CA ILE A 848 4.82 -47.58 6.68
C ILE A 848 5.13 -48.93 7.35
N LEU A 849 6.00 -48.94 8.36
CA LEU A 849 6.33 -50.13 9.15
C LEU A 849 5.12 -50.70 9.89
N ASN A 850 4.21 -49.84 10.36
CA ASN A 850 2.97 -50.27 11.02
C ASN A 850 2.01 -50.95 10.04
N VAL A 851 1.87 -50.44 8.81
CA VAL A 851 1.04 -51.08 7.77
C VAL A 851 1.65 -52.43 7.33
N VAL A 852 2.97 -52.50 7.14
CA VAL A 852 3.65 -53.75 6.74
C VAL A 852 3.58 -54.83 7.84
N LYS A 853 3.68 -54.44 9.12
CA LYS A 853 3.51 -55.38 10.25
C LYS A 853 2.07 -55.88 10.40
N MET A 854 1.07 -55.13 9.94
CA MET A 854 -0.32 -55.60 9.92
C MET A 854 -0.57 -56.65 8.83
N GLU A 855 0.05 -56.52 7.66
CA GLU A 855 -0.09 -57.50 6.57
C GLU A 855 0.82 -58.74 6.72
N PHE A 856 1.99 -58.60 7.35
CA PHE A 856 2.98 -59.69 7.51
C PHE A 856 3.51 -59.79 8.95
N PRO A 857 2.69 -60.28 9.91
CA PRO A 857 2.96 -60.17 11.35
C PRO A 857 4.15 -61.01 11.85
N THR A 858 4.61 -62.00 11.09
CA THR A 858 5.72 -62.90 11.45
C THR A 858 7.02 -62.61 10.70
N ALA A 859 7.02 -61.66 9.77
CA ALA A 859 8.21 -61.32 8.98
C ALA A 859 9.13 -60.35 9.75
N LYS A 860 10.43 -60.61 9.73
CA LYS A 860 11.42 -59.74 10.37
C LYS A 860 11.85 -58.67 9.37
N ILE A 861 11.59 -57.40 9.68
CA ILE A 861 11.88 -56.27 8.78
C ILE A 861 13.35 -55.84 8.99
N ILE A 862 14.10 -55.75 7.89
CA ILE A 862 15.52 -55.36 7.90
C ILE A 862 15.67 -54.15 6.97
N LEU A 863 16.18 -53.03 7.52
CA LEU A 863 16.49 -51.81 6.78
C LEU A 863 17.99 -51.82 6.44
N GLN A 864 18.35 -51.60 5.17
CA GLN A 864 19.72 -51.47 4.70
C GLN A 864 19.83 -50.23 3.81
N ASP A 865 20.99 -49.56 3.83
CA ASP A 865 21.27 -48.46 2.92
C ASP A 865 21.42 -48.99 1.49
N VAL A 866 20.49 -48.67 0.59
CA VAL A 866 20.57 -49.08 -0.82
C VAL A 866 20.39 -47.88 -1.75
N GLN A 867 21.11 -47.90 -2.87
CA GLN A 867 21.01 -46.91 -3.95
C GLN A 867 19.57 -46.85 -4.52
N PRO A 868 19.08 -45.66 -4.92
CA PRO A 868 17.68 -45.48 -5.30
C PRO A 868 17.28 -46.29 -6.55
N ASN A 869 16.07 -46.88 -6.53
CA ASN A 869 15.36 -47.64 -7.58
C ASN A 869 15.36 -49.19 -7.54
N VAL A 870 15.26 -49.82 -6.36
CA VAL A 870 14.98 -51.27 -6.27
C VAL A 870 13.54 -51.51 -5.79
N ILE A 871 12.80 -52.36 -6.51
CA ILE A 871 11.44 -52.82 -6.15
C ILE A 871 11.55 -53.81 -4.98
N PRO A 872 10.70 -53.73 -3.93
CA PRO A 872 10.75 -54.65 -2.80
C PRO A 872 10.59 -56.10 -3.27
N THR A 873 11.51 -56.97 -2.87
CA THR A 873 11.48 -58.40 -3.19
C THR A 873 11.33 -59.22 -1.91
N VAL A 874 10.45 -60.22 -1.97
CA VAL A 874 10.17 -61.14 -0.87
C VAL A 874 11.15 -62.32 -0.97
N GLY A 875 11.91 -62.58 0.11
CA GLY A 875 12.84 -63.71 0.15
C GLY A 875 12.12 -65.06 0.13
N LYS A 876 12.75 -66.10 -0.45
CA LYS A 876 12.21 -67.46 -0.46
C LYS A 876 11.87 -67.88 0.98
N ASN A 877 10.60 -68.20 1.21
CA ASN A 877 9.94 -68.59 2.48
C ASN A 877 9.38 -67.44 3.35
N ASN A 878 9.18 -66.23 2.82
CA ASN A 878 8.45 -65.13 3.49
C ASN A 878 9.03 -64.67 4.85
N GLN A 879 10.28 -64.98 5.18
CA GLN A 879 10.84 -64.65 6.50
C GLN A 879 11.29 -63.19 6.65
N TYR A 880 11.56 -62.47 5.54
CA TYR A 880 12.08 -61.10 5.55
C TYR A 880 11.57 -60.28 4.36
N LEU A 881 11.38 -58.97 4.57
CA LEU A 881 11.04 -57.95 3.56
C LEU A 881 12.17 -56.90 3.53
N LEU A 882 12.73 -56.64 2.35
CA LEU A 882 13.79 -55.65 2.12
C LEU A 882 13.20 -54.37 1.54
N PHE A 883 13.45 -53.24 2.21
CA PHE A 883 13.15 -51.89 1.74
C PHE A 883 14.47 -51.13 1.61
N GLY A 884 14.67 -50.47 0.46
CA GLY A 884 15.81 -49.60 0.18
C GLY A 884 15.58 -48.16 0.60
#